data_AF-A0A2V2UX04-F1
#
_entry.id   AF-A0A2V2UX04-F1
#
_cell.length_a   1.000
_cell.length_b   1.000
_cell.length_c   1.000
_cell.angle_alpha   90.00
_cell.angle_beta   90.00
_cell.angle_gamma   90.00
#
_symmetry.space_group_name_H-M   'P 1'
#
loop_
_entity.id
_entity.type
_entity.pdbx_description
1 polymer ?
#
loop_
_entity_poly.entity_id
_entity_poly.type
_entity_poly.pdbx_seq_one_letter_code
_entity_poly.pdbx_strand_id
1 'polypeptide(L)'
;MLSRVAAVMAPRTHNRRGVPASSGKRREGGESEPQRPNMSRRVFASAVLLVMMMCCGGAATAQMENNADASTSGSALTGAITAEESASGGVERLQGVDLFVPQTTPVLPEGGGTPGTKRDSFVSPSLVSAGGVLAAFAEGHMNAQYTADGKLIKPLSSAVVAEYIDSSWDWSTLVEKVSGSTWKAYTVLDTTDGTNRVGDVLNPTTTTKDNKVFLLAGSYDMLNESGGIWKQDSPDLKLAVGDVTKPTASEPSGWITWGTPTSLNQTTLKTPKAGLKDFTSSGGSGVVMEDGTLVFPVIAFNTGNARFSMIIYSTDNGSAWALSKGMSPAECLYPRTTEWEGSLLMIVDCEKGQRVYESRDMGTTWTEAIGTLSGVWTKPQSFIWDLSLRVDALITATIEGRMVMLYIQRGYALREKEATALYLWVTDNNRSFYFGPVVVDNAANSMFASSLLYSDGKLHLLQQRGNDKGRVISLSRLTEELKTIKSTLSTWAKLDASFSASSTPTAGLVGLLSNSASGDTWIDDYRSVNAKVVNAVKVHDGFKFTGFGSGAIWPVNNRESNGPHTFVNYDFTLVATVIVHKVPKNSTTLLGAVLAEPISTLFIGLSYGTDGTWETVFNGETTTSGSTWRPGKEYQVAIMLHDGNKGSVYVDGVSVGSLATLPTPEVRGAEIADFYFVGGEDEEDKKSSSVTVKNVFLYNRPLGADELRMVKKIDGSMHGSVSRALLLLLGMWGIAALY
;
A
#
# COMPACT_ATOMS: atom_id res chain seq x y z
N MET A 1 32.11 -50.59 22.72
CA MET A 1 33.25 -49.86 23.31
C MET A 1 33.13 -48.39 22.93
N LEU A 2 33.04 -47.52 23.94
CA LEU A 2 33.45 -46.09 24.07
C LEU A 2 33.32 -45.17 22.83
N SER A 3 32.50 -44.11 22.78
CA SER A 3 32.36 -42.87 23.60
C SER A 3 33.03 -41.64 22.94
N ARG A 4 32.25 -40.53 22.81
CA ARG A 4 32.56 -39.08 22.95
C ARG A 4 31.61 -38.25 22.08
N VAL A 5 30.56 -37.61 22.62
CA VAL A 5 30.45 -36.37 23.43
C VAL A 5 30.32 -35.09 22.57
N ALA A 6 29.26 -34.35 22.90
CA ALA A 6 28.72 -33.14 22.30
C ALA A 6 29.54 -31.86 22.57
N ALA A 7 29.27 -30.81 21.79
CA ALA A 7 29.61 -29.43 22.11
C ALA A 7 28.39 -28.51 21.90
N VAL A 8 27.96 -27.90 23.00
CA VAL A 8 26.96 -26.83 23.15
C VAL A 8 27.71 -25.49 23.10
N MET A 9 27.18 -24.49 22.40
CA MET A 9 27.65 -23.10 22.50
C MET A 9 26.76 -22.31 23.46
N ALA A 10 27.40 -21.70 24.46
CA ALA A 10 26.83 -20.74 25.41
C ALA A 10 27.28 -19.30 25.08
N PRO A 11 26.56 -18.26 25.55
CA PRO A 11 26.71 -16.87 25.11
C PRO A 11 27.81 -16.11 25.87
N ARG A 12 28.43 -15.12 25.21
CA ARG A 12 29.49 -14.28 25.77
C ARG A 12 28.93 -13.03 26.45
N THR A 13 29.25 -12.87 27.73
CA THR A 13 29.17 -11.61 28.49
C THR A 13 30.57 -11.09 28.86
N HIS A 14 30.62 -9.77 29.07
CA HIS A 14 31.67 -8.93 29.71
C HIS A 14 32.70 -8.22 28.83
N ASN A 15 32.72 -6.89 28.97
CA ASN A 15 33.92 -6.17 29.39
C ASN A 15 33.59 -5.01 30.35
N ARG A 16 34.17 -5.07 31.55
CA ARG A 16 34.33 -3.98 32.52
C ARG A 16 35.75 -3.40 32.38
N ARG A 17 35.91 -2.09 32.54
CA ARG A 17 37.16 -1.46 33.04
C ARG A 17 36.78 -0.41 34.10
N GLY A 18 37.40 -0.51 35.28
CA GLY A 18 37.29 0.46 36.39
C GLY A 18 38.34 1.59 36.29
N VAL A 19 38.03 2.83 36.70
CA VAL A 19 38.20 3.46 38.06
C VAL A 19 39.54 4.24 38.14
N PRO A 20 39.75 5.36 38.89
CA PRO A 20 38.95 5.97 39.98
C PRO A 20 38.69 7.51 39.99
N ALA A 21 37.70 7.87 40.80
CA ALA A 21 37.59 8.96 41.80
C ALA A 21 38.07 10.40 41.54
N SER A 22 37.17 11.36 41.78
CA SER A 22 37.46 12.65 42.44
C SER A 22 36.19 13.24 43.06
N SER A 23 36.36 13.76 44.27
CA SER A 23 35.39 14.32 45.23
C SER A 23 34.85 15.71 44.87
N GLY A 24 33.64 16.05 45.35
CA GLY A 24 33.41 17.41 45.87
C GLY A 24 32.01 18.02 45.76
N LYS A 25 31.41 18.22 46.94
CA LYS A 25 30.55 19.36 47.36
C LYS A 25 29.09 19.51 46.89
N ARG A 26 28.22 19.41 47.90
CA ARG A 26 26.96 20.14 48.14
C ARG A 26 26.95 21.60 47.64
N ARG A 27 25.82 22.05 47.07
CA ARG A 27 24.98 23.14 47.62
C ARG A 27 23.63 23.27 46.88
N GLU A 28 22.65 23.75 47.64
CA GLU A 28 21.23 23.98 47.33
C GLU A 28 20.98 25.08 46.28
N GLY A 29 19.79 25.00 45.67
CA GLY A 29 18.83 26.11 45.61
C GLY A 29 18.92 27.09 44.43
N GLY A 30 17.76 27.39 43.84
CA GLY A 30 17.50 28.70 43.23
C GLY A 30 17.09 28.70 41.76
N GLU A 31 15.77 28.75 41.57
CA GLU A 31 15.02 29.61 40.64
C GLU A 31 15.24 29.55 39.11
N SER A 32 14.10 29.29 38.48
CA SER A 32 13.63 29.65 37.15
C SER A 32 14.00 31.05 36.65
N GLU A 33 14.46 31.13 35.39
CA GLU A 33 14.21 32.26 34.49
C GLU A 33 14.48 31.86 33.01
N PRO A 34 14.10 32.66 31.98
CA PRO A 34 13.00 32.31 31.09
C PRO A 34 13.40 32.05 29.62
N GLN A 35 12.46 31.47 28.88
CA GLN A 35 12.46 31.37 27.42
C GLN A 35 12.77 32.72 26.74
N ARG A 36 13.76 32.74 25.84
CA ARG A 36 13.96 33.82 24.87
C ARG A 36 13.59 33.38 23.45
N PRO A 37 13.21 34.35 22.59
CA PRO A 37 12.22 34.17 21.54
C PRO A 37 12.83 33.87 20.17
N ASN A 38 11.98 33.30 19.30
CA ASN A 38 11.99 33.34 17.83
C ASN A 38 13.26 33.85 17.15
N MET A 39 14.01 32.93 16.53
CA MET A 39 14.87 33.27 15.38
C MET A 39 14.16 32.97 14.05
N SER A 40 14.38 33.89 13.12
CA SER A 40 13.67 34.16 11.88
C SER A 40 13.62 33.00 10.87
N ARG A 41 12.40 32.67 10.43
CA ARG A 41 12.05 31.79 9.29
C ARG A 41 12.42 32.36 7.90
N ARG A 42 13.59 32.95 7.71
CA ARG A 42 13.98 33.53 6.41
C ARG A 42 15.11 32.81 5.66
N VAL A 43 15.66 31.73 6.20
CA VAL A 43 16.79 31.01 5.55
C VAL A 43 16.40 29.61 5.05
N PHE A 44 15.24 29.07 5.44
CA PHE A 44 14.80 27.72 5.04
C PHE A 44 13.95 27.65 3.77
N ALA A 45 13.49 28.79 3.23
CA ALA A 45 12.65 28.81 2.03
C ALA A 45 13.45 28.52 0.74
N SER A 46 14.75 28.83 0.71
CA SER A 46 15.59 28.69 -0.49
C SER A 46 16.15 27.28 -0.70
N ALA A 47 16.23 26.45 0.35
CA ALA A 47 16.75 25.09 0.25
C ALA A 47 15.70 24.06 -0.23
N VAL A 48 14.41 24.33 -0.05
CA VAL A 48 13.32 23.40 -0.42
C VAL A 48 12.87 23.58 -1.87
N LEU A 49 13.03 24.77 -2.45
CA LEU A 49 12.90 24.98 -3.91
C LEU A 49 13.92 24.17 -4.71
N LEU A 50 15.08 23.89 -4.11
CA LEU A 50 16.10 23.00 -4.68
C LEU A 50 15.70 21.51 -4.61
N VAL A 51 14.80 21.09 -3.72
CA VAL A 51 14.39 19.67 -3.60
C VAL A 51 13.36 19.29 -4.67
N MET A 52 12.53 20.22 -5.14
CA MET A 52 11.68 19.98 -6.32
C MET A 52 12.52 19.93 -7.61
N MET A 53 13.64 20.69 -7.67
CA MET A 53 14.58 20.66 -8.81
C MET A 53 15.58 19.49 -8.74
N MET A 54 16.02 19.04 -7.56
CA MET A 54 17.05 17.98 -7.43
C MET A 54 16.52 16.56 -7.60
N CYS A 55 15.20 16.35 -7.65
CA CYS A 55 14.64 15.10 -8.17
C CYS A 55 14.66 15.03 -9.72
N CYS A 56 15.21 16.07 -10.38
CA CYS A 56 15.37 16.22 -11.83
C CYS A 56 16.73 16.88 -12.17
N GLY A 57 17.82 16.10 -12.14
CA GLY A 57 19.06 16.42 -12.87
C GLY A 57 20.28 16.81 -12.02
N GLY A 58 21.37 16.06 -12.20
CA GLY A 58 22.68 16.35 -11.63
C GLY A 58 23.75 15.37 -12.11
N ALA A 59 24.00 15.30 -13.42
CA ALA A 59 25.21 14.68 -13.95
C ALA A 59 26.26 15.77 -14.21
N ALA A 60 27.21 15.92 -13.29
CA ALA A 60 28.40 16.71 -13.52
C ALA A 60 29.48 15.80 -14.12
N THR A 61 29.80 16.00 -15.40
CA THR A 61 30.93 15.39 -16.07
C THR A 61 32.24 15.98 -15.55
N ALA A 62 33.06 15.16 -14.89
CA ALA A 62 34.48 15.46 -14.69
C ALA A 62 35.27 14.92 -15.89
N GLN A 63 36.02 15.81 -16.54
CA GLN A 63 37.05 15.45 -17.53
C GLN A 63 38.14 14.60 -16.85
N MET A 64 38.50 13.48 -17.46
CA MET A 64 39.85 12.93 -17.34
C MET A 64 40.44 12.74 -18.73
N GLU A 65 41.65 13.25 -18.88
CA GLU A 65 42.47 13.22 -20.08
C GLU A 65 42.85 11.79 -20.48
N ASN A 66 42.97 11.65 -21.80
CA ASN A 66 43.44 10.53 -22.61
C ASN A 66 44.53 9.65 -21.98
N ASN A 67 44.42 8.34 -22.24
CA ASN A 67 45.48 7.64 -22.98
C ASN A 67 44.91 6.46 -23.78
N ALA A 68 45.39 6.38 -25.02
CA ALA A 68 44.99 5.45 -26.07
C ALA A 68 45.39 4.00 -25.76
N ASP A 69 44.64 3.03 -26.29
CA ASP A 69 45.18 2.19 -27.37
C ASP A 69 44.10 1.37 -28.09
N ALA A 70 44.40 1.12 -29.36
CA ALA A 70 43.49 0.71 -30.43
C ALA A 70 43.05 -0.76 -30.42
N SER A 71 41.84 -1.04 -30.92
CA SER A 71 41.65 -1.97 -32.06
C SER A 71 40.19 -2.09 -32.54
N THR A 72 40.00 -1.66 -33.79
CA THR A 72 39.38 -2.43 -34.90
C THR A 72 37.90 -2.87 -34.83
N SER A 73 37.06 -2.03 -35.44
CA SER A 73 35.98 -2.31 -36.42
C SER A 73 35.15 -3.61 -36.36
N GLY A 74 33.82 -3.46 -36.42
CA GLY A 74 32.98 -4.34 -37.23
C GLY A 74 31.51 -4.53 -36.81
N SER A 75 30.60 -3.99 -37.62
CA SER A 75 29.32 -4.61 -38.03
C SER A 75 28.08 -4.62 -37.11
N ALA A 76 27.10 -3.80 -37.51
CA ALA A 76 25.68 -4.07 -37.77
C ALA A 76 24.78 -4.86 -36.78
N LEU A 77 23.64 -4.23 -36.47
CA LEU A 77 22.28 -4.76 -36.21
C LEU A 77 22.14 -6.17 -35.62
N THR A 78 21.48 -6.27 -34.47
CA THR A 78 20.23 -7.04 -34.29
C THR A 78 19.65 -6.80 -32.89
N GLY A 79 18.32 -6.79 -32.77
CA GLY A 79 17.60 -6.50 -31.54
C GLY A 79 17.90 -7.50 -30.42
N ALA A 80 18.04 -6.98 -29.20
CA ALA A 80 18.23 -7.78 -28.01
C ALA A 80 16.91 -7.91 -27.26
N ILE A 81 16.23 -9.03 -27.49
CA ILE A 81 15.33 -9.66 -26.53
C ILE A 81 16.23 -10.18 -25.42
N THR A 82 16.23 -9.58 -24.24
CA THR A 82 16.97 -10.12 -23.09
C THR A 82 16.15 -11.22 -22.43
N ALA A 83 16.19 -12.40 -23.05
CA ALA A 83 16.13 -13.66 -22.31
C ALA A 83 17.57 -13.99 -21.88
N GLU A 84 17.99 -13.48 -20.72
CA GLU A 84 19.19 -13.98 -20.04
C GLU A 84 18.76 -14.76 -18.80
N GLU A 85 18.85 -16.08 -18.96
CA GLU A 85 18.77 -17.10 -17.94
C GLU A 85 19.98 -16.95 -16.99
N SER A 86 19.81 -16.12 -15.96
CA SER A 86 20.73 -16.07 -14.82
C SER A 86 20.16 -16.94 -13.71
N ALA A 87 20.82 -18.06 -13.44
CA ALA A 87 20.48 -19.00 -12.39
C ALA A 87 20.55 -18.35 -10.99
N SER A 88 19.41 -17.83 -10.52
CA SER A 88 19.13 -17.51 -9.11
C SER A 88 17.62 -17.39 -8.92
N GLY A 89 16.98 -18.44 -8.37
CA GLY A 89 15.66 -18.42 -7.72
C GLY A 89 14.50 -17.80 -8.50
N GLY A 90 13.71 -18.64 -9.17
CA GLY A 90 12.61 -18.22 -10.04
C GLY A 90 11.49 -17.46 -9.32
N VAL A 91 11.42 -16.15 -9.57
CA VAL A 91 10.16 -15.40 -9.63
C VAL A 91 9.84 -15.30 -11.12
N GLU A 92 8.69 -15.82 -11.57
CA GLU A 92 8.21 -15.55 -12.92
C GLU A 92 8.10 -14.04 -13.05
N ARG A 93 8.99 -13.44 -13.86
CA ARG A 93 9.05 -12.00 -14.06
C ARG A 93 7.70 -11.56 -14.63
N LEU A 94 7.06 -10.58 -13.99
CA LEU A 94 5.83 -9.96 -14.52
C LEU A 94 5.97 -9.73 -16.02
N GLN A 95 5.00 -10.20 -16.78
CA GLN A 95 4.93 -9.94 -18.21
C GLN A 95 4.64 -8.44 -18.40
N GLY A 96 5.72 -7.69 -18.66
CA GLY A 96 5.69 -6.25 -18.87
C GLY A 96 6.29 -5.86 -20.21
N VAL A 97 5.81 -4.77 -20.79
CA VAL A 97 6.33 -4.16 -22.02
C VAL A 97 6.63 -2.69 -21.77
N ASP A 98 7.77 -2.22 -22.25
CA ASP A 98 8.15 -0.81 -22.14
C ASP A 98 7.42 -0.01 -23.21
N LEU A 99 6.55 0.91 -22.79
CA LEU A 99 5.78 1.78 -23.68
C LEU A 99 6.61 3.01 -24.02
N PHE A 100 6.96 3.77 -22.99
CA PHE A 100 7.69 5.03 -23.13
C PHE A 100 9.16 4.85 -22.75
N VAL A 101 10.03 4.78 -23.75
CA VAL A 101 11.47 4.56 -23.60
C VAL A 101 12.25 5.82 -24.00
N PRO A 102 13.03 6.43 -23.08
CA PRO A 102 13.87 7.59 -23.38
C PRO A 102 14.72 7.41 -24.62
N GLN A 103 14.84 8.46 -25.42
CA GLN A 103 15.65 8.49 -26.64
C GLN A 103 15.31 7.43 -27.71
N THR A 104 14.23 6.67 -27.50
CA THR A 104 13.85 5.51 -28.33
C THR A 104 12.43 5.67 -28.85
N THR A 105 11.43 5.85 -27.98
CA THR A 105 10.02 6.04 -28.39
C THR A 105 9.86 7.40 -29.08
N PRO A 106 9.47 7.44 -30.38
CA PRO A 106 9.21 8.70 -31.07
C PRO A 106 7.87 9.29 -30.62
N VAL A 107 7.85 10.60 -30.36
CA VAL A 107 6.65 11.36 -30.01
C VAL A 107 6.25 12.24 -31.19
N LEU A 108 5.04 12.02 -31.72
CA LEU A 108 4.48 12.85 -32.79
C LEU A 108 3.65 14.01 -32.22
N PRO A 109 3.58 15.16 -32.94
CA PRO A 109 2.63 16.21 -32.59
C PRO A 109 1.18 15.74 -32.75
N GLU A 110 0.27 16.46 -32.09
CA GLU A 110 -1.18 16.23 -32.21
C GLU A 110 -1.62 16.32 -33.68
N GLY A 111 -2.43 15.35 -34.15
CA GLY A 111 -2.91 15.27 -35.54
C GLY A 111 -1.98 14.55 -36.52
N GLY A 112 -0.81 14.09 -36.07
CA GLY A 112 0.14 13.33 -36.90
C GLY A 112 1.02 14.24 -37.75
N GLY A 113 2.33 13.97 -37.73
CA GLY A 113 3.33 14.76 -38.46
C GLY A 113 4.72 14.16 -38.29
N THR A 114 5.65 14.51 -39.18
CA THR A 114 7.05 14.07 -39.12
C THR A 114 7.98 15.28 -39.20
N PRO A 115 9.16 15.24 -38.54
CA PRO A 115 9.69 14.13 -37.74
C PRO A 115 9.13 14.10 -36.31
N GLY A 116 9.02 12.90 -35.74
CA GLY A 116 8.76 12.75 -34.31
C GLY A 116 9.94 13.24 -33.48
N THR A 117 9.66 13.82 -32.31
CA THR A 117 10.69 14.26 -31.36
C THR A 117 10.97 13.15 -30.35
N LYS A 118 12.19 13.16 -29.79
CA LYS A 118 12.59 12.26 -28.70
C LYS A 118 12.49 12.98 -27.38
N ARG A 119 12.21 12.23 -26.31
CA ARG A 119 12.20 12.72 -24.93
C ARG A 119 13.37 12.12 -24.16
N ASP A 120 13.87 12.86 -23.17
CA ASP A 120 14.96 12.47 -22.30
C ASP A 120 14.50 11.59 -21.13
N SER A 121 13.23 11.69 -20.74
CA SER A 121 12.67 10.94 -19.62
C SER A 121 11.13 10.94 -19.70
N PHE A 122 10.50 9.91 -19.16
CA PHE A 122 9.04 9.81 -19.02
C PHE A 122 8.64 9.55 -17.57
N VAL A 123 7.67 10.33 -17.05
CA VAL A 123 7.25 10.27 -15.64
C VAL A 123 5.74 10.39 -15.48
N SER A 124 5.26 10.28 -14.22
CA SER A 124 3.88 10.55 -13.83
C SER A 124 2.87 9.71 -14.61
N PRO A 125 2.94 8.36 -14.54
CA PRO A 125 2.09 7.47 -15.32
C PRO A 125 0.60 7.64 -14.96
N SER A 126 -0.25 7.63 -15.98
CA SER A 126 -1.71 7.63 -15.84
C SER A 126 -2.33 6.69 -16.88
N LEU A 127 -3.34 5.91 -16.50
CA LEU A 127 -3.89 4.84 -17.33
C LEU A 127 -5.42 4.82 -17.27
N VAL A 128 -6.08 4.77 -18.43
CA VAL A 128 -7.54 4.71 -18.56
C VAL A 128 -7.97 3.79 -19.69
N SER A 129 -9.22 3.30 -19.61
CA SER A 129 -9.88 2.57 -20.69
C SER A 129 -11.24 3.21 -21.00
N ALA A 130 -11.53 3.40 -22.28
CA ALA A 130 -12.82 3.86 -22.80
C ALA A 130 -12.99 3.40 -24.26
N GLY A 131 -14.21 3.08 -24.68
CA GLY A 131 -14.52 2.80 -26.10
C GLY A 131 -13.73 1.65 -26.77
N GLY A 132 -13.14 0.73 -25.99
CA GLY A 132 -12.25 -0.33 -26.49
C GLY A 132 -10.78 0.12 -26.67
N VAL A 133 -10.43 1.32 -26.21
CA VAL A 133 -9.07 1.86 -26.23
C VAL A 133 -8.55 1.96 -24.79
N LEU A 134 -7.43 1.30 -24.53
CA LEU A 134 -6.59 1.53 -23.37
C LEU A 134 -5.60 2.65 -23.73
N ALA A 135 -5.63 3.77 -23.00
CA ALA A 135 -4.74 4.91 -23.22
C ALA A 135 -3.79 5.07 -22.03
N ALA A 136 -2.49 4.95 -22.30
CA ALA A 136 -1.43 5.19 -21.32
C ALA A 136 -0.88 6.61 -21.53
N PHE A 137 -0.77 7.38 -20.46
CA PHE A 137 -0.28 8.75 -20.47
C PHE A 137 1.00 8.88 -19.65
N ALA A 138 1.85 9.80 -20.07
CA ALA A 138 3.09 10.16 -19.40
C ALA A 138 3.40 11.63 -19.58
N GLU A 139 4.16 12.19 -18.64
CA GLU A 139 4.85 13.45 -18.81
C GLU A 139 6.20 13.16 -19.50
N GLY A 140 6.38 13.69 -20.72
CA GLY A 140 7.59 13.50 -21.52
C GLY A 140 8.52 14.70 -21.40
N HIS A 141 9.66 14.52 -20.72
CA HIS A 141 10.62 15.58 -20.43
C HIS A 141 11.62 15.78 -21.57
N MET A 142 12.05 17.03 -21.73
CA MET A 142 13.28 17.39 -22.42
C MET A 142 14.20 18.12 -21.43
N ASN A 143 15.46 17.71 -21.41
CA ASN A 143 16.49 18.28 -20.56
C ASN A 143 16.76 19.74 -20.91
N ALA A 144 17.15 20.49 -19.89
CA ALA A 144 17.66 21.84 -20.06
C ALA A 144 18.93 21.83 -20.94
N GLN A 145 19.05 22.83 -21.81
CA GLN A 145 20.19 23.01 -22.70
C GLN A 145 21.08 24.12 -22.16
N TYR A 146 22.39 23.89 -22.17
CA TYR A 146 23.39 24.82 -21.68
C TYR A 146 24.46 25.10 -22.74
N THR A 147 25.04 26.29 -22.69
CA THR A 147 26.26 26.60 -23.42
C THR A 147 27.45 25.90 -22.78
N ALA A 148 28.58 25.84 -23.48
CA ALA A 148 29.82 25.24 -22.96
C ALA A 148 30.35 25.92 -21.69
N ASP A 149 30.06 27.21 -21.49
CA ASP A 149 30.37 28.00 -20.29
C ASP A 149 29.31 27.87 -19.17
N GLY A 150 28.33 26.98 -19.33
CA GLY A 150 27.33 26.65 -18.30
C GLY A 150 26.13 27.60 -18.23
N LYS A 151 25.93 28.46 -19.23
CA LYS A 151 24.78 29.37 -19.29
C LYS A 151 23.54 28.66 -19.84
N LEU A 152 22.40 28.81 -19.18
CA LEU A 152 21.13 28.19 -19.59
C LEU A 152 20.64 28.79 -20.93
N ILE A 153 20.53 27.94 -21.95
CA ILE A 153 19.99 28.27 -23.28
C ILE A 153 18.47 28.06 -23.29
N LYS A 154 18.03 26.86 -22.91
CA LYS A 154 16.62 26.47 -22.85
C LYS A 154 16.38 25.76 -21.51
N PRO A 155 15.37 26.15 -20.71
CA PRO A 155 15.00 25.42 -19.51
C PRO A 155 14.50 24.02 -19.84
N LEU A 156 14.29 23.23 -18.79
CA LEU A 156 13.53 21.99 -18.88
C LEU A 156 12.14 22.28 -19.48
N SER A 157 11.63 21.34 -20.26
CA SER A 157 10.27 21.39 -20.82
C SER A 157 9.62 20.03 -20.75
N SER A 158 8.30 20.02 -20.73
CA SER A 158 7.51 18.81 -20.62
C SER A 158 6.18 18.96 -21.35
N ALA A 159 5.73 17.85 -21.92
CA ALA A 159 4.41 17.74 -22.55
C ALA A 159 3.75 16.44 -22.09
N VAL A 160 2.42 16.42 -22.03
CA VAL A 160 1.69 15.17 -21.82
C VAL A 160 1.64 14.42 -23.14
N VAL A 161 2.14 13.20 -23.11
CA VAL A 161 2.12 12.26 -24.23
C VAL A 161 1.23 11.08 -23.92
N ALA A 162 0.69 10.45 -24.96
CA ALA A 162 -0.12 9.26 -24.85
C ALA A 162 0.25 8.18 -25.87
N GLU A 163 0.07 6.94 -25.47
CA GLU A 163 0.06 5.76 -26.35
C GLU A 163 -1.30 5.08 -26.25
N TYR A 164 -1.80 4.62 -27.41
CA TYR A 164 -3.13 4.04 -27.53
C TYR A 164 -3.02 2.56 -27.90
N ILE A 165 -3.72 1.74 -27.12
CA ILE A 165 -3.70 0.28 -27.19
C ILE A 165 -5.15 -0.19 -27.39
N ASP A 166 -5.36 -1.11 -28.32
CA ASP A 166 -6.67 -1.76 -28.45
C ASP A 166 -6.87 -2.72 -27.27
N SER A 167 -7.91 -2.51 -26.48
CA SER A 167 -8.15 -3.28 -25.25
C SER A 167 -8.48 -4.76 -25.54
N SER A 168 -8.84 -5.09 -26.78
CA SER A 168 -9.09 -6.47 -27.21
C SER A 168 -7.81 -7.28 -27.42
N TRP A 169 -6.65 -6.64 -27.63
CA TRP A 169 -5.40 -7.34 -27.90
C TRP A 169 -5.02 -8.30 -26.77
N ASP A 170 -4.64 -9.52 -27.15
CA ASP A 170 -3.93 -10.43 -26.26
C ASP A 170 -2.52 -9.89 -25.97
N TRP A 171 -1.84 -10.53 -25.02
CA TRP A 171 -0.54 -10.03 -24.56
C TRP A 171 0.53 -10.12 -25.65
N SER A 172 0.55 -11.21 -26.41
CA SER A 172 1.48 -11.41 -27.54
C SER A 172 1.33 -10.34 -28.62
N THR A 173 0.08 -10.02 -28.99
CA THR A 173 -0.24 -9.02 -30.00
C THR A 173 0.22 -7.64 -29.53
N LEU A 174 -0.02 -7.29 -28.26
CA LEU A 174 0.46 -6.04 -27.69
C LEU A 174 1.99 -5.93 -27.76
N VAL A 175 2.71 -6.96 -27.32
CA VAL A 175 4.18 -6.99 -27.33
C VAL A 175 4.71 -6.87 -28.76
N GLU A 176 4.12 -7.57 -29.72
CA GLU A 176 4.47 -7.47 -31.14
C GLU A 176 4.28 -6.04 -31.68
N LYS A 177 3.14 -5.41 -31.35
CA LYS A 177 2.83 -4.05 -31.81
C LYS A 177 3.77 -3.00 -31.22
N VAL A 178 4.04 -3.07 -29.92
CA VAL A 178 4.95 -2.14 -29.22
C VAL A 178 6.39 -2.30 -29.71
N SER A 179 6.80 -3.53 -30.04
CA SER A 179 8.14 -3.81 -30.57
C SER A 179 8.29 -3.41 -32.05
N GLY A 180 7.19 -3.07 -32.73
CA GLY A 180 7.19 -2.70 -34.13
C GLY A 180 7.70 -1.29 -34.39
N SER A 181 8.36 -1.07 -35.52
CA SER A 181 8.87 0.26 -35.93
C SER A 181 7.80 1.33 -36.18
N THR A 182 6.53 0.92 -36.21
CA THR A 182 5.37 1.80 -36.38
C THR A 182 4.80 2.30 -35.07
N TRP A 183 5.28 1.79 -33.92
CA TRP A 183 4.85 2.22 -32.60
C TRP A 183 5.33 3.64 -32.29
N LYS A 184 4.41 4.49 -31.85
CA LYS A 184 4.67 5.91 -31.59
C LYS A 184 3.77 6.40 -30.46
N ALA A 185 4.28 7.38 -29.72
CA ALA A 185 3.50 8.18 -28.79
C ALA A 185 3.02 9.48 -29.47
N TYR A 186 2.00 10.11 -28.89
CA TYR A 186 1.39 11.34 -29.41
C TYR A 186 1.36 12.39 -28.32
N THR A 187 1.76 13.62 -28.64
CA THR A 187 1.53 14.77 -27.76
C THR A 187 0.03 15.05 -27.67
N VAL A 188 -0.49 15.15 -26.45
CA VAL A 188 -1.92 15.43 -26.15
C VAL A 188 -2.09 16.81 -25.54
N LEU A 189 -1.23 17.17 -24.59
CA LEU A 189 -1.20 18.53 -24.05
C LEU A 189 0.23 19.06 -24.12
N ASP A 190 0.35 20.24 -24.70
CA ASP A 190 1.58 21.00 -24.73
C ASP A 190 1.27 22.46 -24.39
N THR A 191 2.33 23.22 -24.25
CA THR A 191 2.37 24.66 -24.09
C THR A 191 3.02 25.30 -25.31
N THR A 192 2.82 26.60 -25.49
CA THR A 192 3.46 27.31 -26.59
C THR A 192 4.96 27.46 -26.34
N ASP A 193 5.75 26.65 -27.05
CA ASP A 193 7.19 26.86 -27.19
C ASP A 193 7.43 28.04 -28.15
N GLY A 194 7.95 29.15 -27.62
CA GLY A 194 8.24 30.39 -28.36
C GLY A 194 9.69 30.84 -28.16
N THR A 195 10.12 31.88 -28.89
CA THR A 195 11.51 32.38 -28.82
C THR A 195 11.94 32.87 -27.42
N ASN A 196 10.99 33.22 -26.56
CA ASN A 196 11.21 33.65 -25.18
C ASN A 196 10.32 32.90 -24.16
N ARG A 197 9.67 31.81 -24.56
CA ARG A 197 8.78 31.02 -23.71
C ARG A 197 9.02 29.54 -23.92
N VAL A 198 9.07 28.80 -22.83
CA VAL A 198 9.13 27.34 -22.83
C VAL A 198 8.15 26.88 -21.80
N GLY A 199 7.20 26.04 -22.16
CA GLY A 199 6.23 25.61 -21.16
C GLY A 199 6.43 24.18 -20.69
N ASP A 200 5.77 23.92 -19.57
CA ASP A 200 5.76 22.64 -18.90
C ASP A 200 4.30 22.23 -18.70
N VAL A 201 4.02 20.95 -18.97
CA VAL A 201 2.75 20.31 -18.66
C VAL A 201 3.03 19.06 -17.85
N LEU A 202 2.57 19.08 -16.60
CA LEU A 202 2.97 18.13 -15.57
C LEU A 202 1.80 17.29 -15.07
N ASN A 203 2.13 16.13 -14.51
CA ASN A 203 1.22 15.30 -13.70
C ASN A 203 -0.12 14.97 -14.41
N PRO A 204 -0.09 14.30 -15.57
CA PRO A 204 -1.32 13.88 -16.22
C PRO A 204 -2.17 13.05 -15.27
N THR A 205 -3.42 13.46 -15.08
CA THR A 205 -4.39 12.80 -14.22
C THR A 205 -5.63 12.52 -15.05
N THR A 206 -5.99 11.25 -15.21
CA THR A 206 -7.05 10.84 -16.16
C THR A 206 -8.19 10.09 -15.50
N THR A 207 -9.39 10.23 -16.06
CA THR A 207 -10.56 9.41 -15.75
C THR A 207 -11.44 9.27 -16.98
N THR A 208 -12.38 8.32 -16.98
CA THR A 208 -13.25 8.06 -18.13
C THR A 208 -14.71 7.99 -17.74
N LYS A 209 -15.56 8.55 -18.60
CA LYS A 209 -17.01 8.42 -18.51
C LYS A 209 -17.57 8.20 -19.91
N ASP A 210 -18.39 7.18 -20.07
CA ASP A 210 -18.88 6.74 -21.37
C ASP A 210 -17.71 6.47 -22.34
N ASN A 211 -17.75 7.02 -23.55
CA ASN A 211 -16.65 6.98 -24.52
C ASN A 211 -15.78 8.24 -24.48
N LYS A 212 -15.72 8.95 -23.35
CA LYS A 212 -14.89 10.14 -23.19
C LYS A 212 -13.75 9.90 -22.21
N VAL A 213 -12.58 10.44 -22.54
CA VAL A 213 -11.42 10.56 -21.65
C VAL A 213 -11.33 12.00 -21.16
N PHE A 214 -11.22 12.19 -19.85
CA PHE A 214 -10.95 13.48 -19.24
C PHE A 214 -9.49 13.47 -18.77
N LEU A 215 -8.69 14.41 -19.28
CA LEU A 215 -7.28 14.58 -18.94
C LEU A 215 -7.07 15.93 -18.26
N LEU A 216 -6.63 15.89 -17.02
CA LEU A 216 -6.26 17.05 -16.23
C LEU A 216 -4.73 17.11 -16.08
N ALA A 217 -4.13 18.26 -16.33
CA ALA A 217 -2.69 18.45 -16.16
C ALA A 217 -2.36 19.87 -15.68
N GLY A 218 -1.41 19.99 -14.75
CA GLY A 218 -0.85 21.28 -14.38
C GLY A 218 0.02 21.84 -15.51
N SER A 219 0.08 23.16 -15.64
CA SER A 219 0.97 23.79 -16.60
C SER A 219 1.51 25.12 -16.09
N TYR A 220 2.68 25.51 -16.59
CA TYR A 220 3.23 26.85 -16.44
C TYR A 220 4.14 27.16 -17.62
N ASP A 221 4.39 28.45 -17.84
CA ASP A 221 5.37 28.92 -18.82
C ASP A 221 6.65 29.36 -18.09
N MET A 222 7.80 29.11 -18.69
CA MET A 222 9.08 29.72 -18.34
C MET A 222 9.35 30.87 -19.32
N LEU A 223 9.31 32.10 -18.82
CA LEU A 223 9.60 33.31 -19.56
C LEU A 223 11.08 33.67 -19.49
N ASN A 224 11.71 33.90 -20.65
CA ASN A 224 13.05 34.45 -20.74
C ASN A 224 12.99 35.99 -20.64
N GLU A 225 13.42 36.54 -19.51
CA GLU A 225 13.51 37.98 -19.31
C GLU A 225 14.80 38.57 -19.90
N SER A 226 14.79 39.88 -20.12
CA SER A 226 15.97 40.67 -20.51
C SER A 226 17.15 40.38 -19.58
N GLY A 227 18.23 39.78 -20.13
CA GLY A 227 19.41 39.37 -19.36
C GLY A 227 19.66 37.86 -19.32
N GLY A 228 18.77 37.05 -19.90
CA GLY A 228 18.93 35.59 -19.97
C GLY A 228 18.53 34.86 -18.68
N ILE A 229 17.66 35.48 -17.88
CA ILE A 229 17.10 34.92 -16.66
C ILE A 229 15.73 34.36 -16.99
N TRP A 230 15.50 33.09 -16.66
CA TRP A 230 14.21 32.44 -16.84
C TRP A 230 13.37 32.53 -15.57
N LYS A 231 12.08 32.88 -15.69
CA LYS A 231 11.14 32.91 -14.57
C LYS A 231 9.86 32.16 -14.89
N GLN A 232 9.31 31.52 -13.88
CA GLN A 232 8.01 30.89 -13.94
C GLN A 232 6.91 31.95 -14.08
N ASP A 233 5.99 31.72 -15.00
CA ASP A 233 4.87 32.58 -15.34
C ASP A 233 3.64 31.74 -15.68
N SER A 234 2.47 32.37 -15.68
CA SER A 234 1.22 31.80 -16.20
C SER A 234 0.89 30.39 -15.68
N PRO A 235 0.89 30.14 -14.34
CA PRO A 235 0.45 28.86 -13.81
C PRO A 235 -1.02 28.62 -14.17
N ASP A 236 -1.33 27.44 -14.66
CA ASP A 236 -2.67 27.06 -15.09
C ASP A 236 -2.92 25.57 -14.88
N LEU A 237 -4.19 25.19 -14.78
CA LEU A 237 -4.63 23.80 -14.79
C LEU A 237 -5.44 23.56 -16.06
N LYS A 238 -4.93 22.71 -16.95
CA LYS A 238 -5.56 22.42 -18.23
C LYS A 238 -6.41 21.17 -18.15
N LEU A 239 -7.62 21.26 -18.69
CA LEU A 239 -8.49 20.12 -18.96
C LEU A 239 -8.60 19.91 -20.46
N ALA A 240 -8.31 18.70 -20.93
CA ALA A 240 -8.65 18.23 -22.27
C ALA A 240 -9.66 17.09 -22.19
N VAL A 241 -10.59 17.05 -23.13
CA VAL A 241 -11.59 15.99 -23.25
C VAL A 241 -11.41 15.31 -24.60
N GLY A 242 -11.17 14.00 -24.56
CA GLY A 242 -10.99 13.17 -25.73
C GLY A 242 -12.24 12.35 -26.01
N ASP A 243 -12.74 12.40 -27.24
CA ASP A 243 -13.79 11.52 -27.74
C ASP A 243 -13.17 10.26 -28.33
N VAL A 244 -13.50 9.10 -27.74
CA VAL A 244 -12.98 7.82 -28.19
C VAL A 244 -13.85 7.27 -29.30
N THR A 245 -13.20 6.98 -30.43
CA THR A 245 -13.78 6.18 -31.51
C THR A 245 -13.27 4.75 -31.41
N LYS A 246 -14.14 3.78 -31.69
CA LYS A 246 -13.76 2.36 -31.62
C LYS A 246 -12.50 2.13 -32.48
N PRO A 247 -11.51 1.34 -32.02
CA PRO A 247 -10.36 1.00 -32.84
C PRO A 247 -10.81 0.47 -34.21
N THR A 248 -10.42 1.16 -35.28
CA THR A 248 -10.58 0.68 -36.66
C THR A 248 -9.20 0.38 -37.25
N ALA A 249 -9.13 -0.06 -38.50
CA ALA A 249 -7.85 -0.24 -39.20
C ALA A 249 -7.06 1.07 -39.44
N SER A 250 -7.59 2.23 -39.01
CA SER A 250 -6.89 3.51 -39.00
C SER A 250 -5.72 3.50 -38.01
N GLU A 251 -4.74 4.38 -38.22
CA GLU A 251 -3.63 4.58 -37.28
C GLU A 251 -4.13 4.87 -35.86
N PRO A 252 -3.41 4.42 -34.80
CA PRO A 252 -3.80 4.65 -33.41
C PRO A 252 -4.02 6.13 -33.06
N SER A 253 -3.32 7.04 -33.76
CA SER A 253 -3.45 8.49 -33.63
C SER A 253 -4.88 9.02 -33.74
N GLY A 254 -5.75 8.33 -34.50
CA GLY A 254 -7.14 8.73 -34.71
C GLY A 254 -8.14 8.10 -33.75
N TRP A 255 -7.71 7.22 -32.84
CA TRP A 255 -8.63 6.52 -31.95
C TRP A 255 -9.23 7.43 -30.87
N ILE A 256 -8.51 8.48 -30.48
CA ILE A 256 -9.01 9.52 -29.56
C ILE A 256 -8.89 10.88 -30.25
N THR A 257 -10.03 11.57 -30.40
CA THR A 257 -10.06 12.94 -30.92
C THR A 257 -10.14 13.91 -29.74
N TRP A 258 -9.09 14.70 -29.54
CA TRP A 258 -9.03 15.66 -28.44
C TRP A 258 -9.71 16.98 -28.80
N GLY A 259 -10.54 17.48 -27.88
CA GLY A 259 -11.07 18.84 -27.94
C GLY A 259 -10.03 19.88 -27.51
N THR A 260 -10.31 21.15 -27.80
CA THR A 260 -9.43 22.25 -27.38
C THR A 260 -9.29 22.29 -25.86
N PRO A 261 -8.06 22.33 -25.32
CA PRO A 261 -7.84 22.40 -23.88
C PRO A 261 -8.46 23.66 -23.26
N THR A 262 -9.10 23.50 -22.11
CA THR A 262 -9.71 24.59 -21.33
C THR A 262 -8.95 24.82 -20.03
N SER A 263 -8.75 26.09 -19.65
CA SER A 263 -8.17 26.49 -18.36
C SER A 263 -9.19 26.32 -17.23
N LEU A 264 -8.74 25.72 -16.12
CA LEU A 264 -9.47 25.55 -14.87
C LEU A 264 -8.72 26.26 -13.73
N ASN A 265 -8.77 27.59 -13.71
CA ASN A 265 -8.17 28.44 -12.68
C ASN A 265 -9.23 29.02 -11.71
N GLN A 266 -8.80 29.74 -10.67
CA GLN A 266 -9.70 30.38 -9.69
C GLN A 266 -10.82 31.23 -10.34
N THR A 267 -10.59 31.84 -11.51
CA THR A 267 -11.57 32.73 -12.17
C THR A 267 -12.59 32.00 -13.04
N THR A 268 -12.29 30.76 -13.45
CA THR A 268 -13.15 29.94 -14.30
C THR A 268 -13.97 28.92 -13.50
N LEU A 269 -13.57 28.64 -12.25
CA LEU A 269 -14.32 27.79 -11.34
C LEU A 269 -15.69 28.40 -11.01
N LYS A 270 -16.72 27.52 -10.92
CA LYS A 270 -18.05 27.90 -10.45
C LYS A 270 -18.05 28.45 -9.02
N THR A 271 -17.06 28.04 -8.22
CA THR A 271 -16.92 28.48 -6.82
C THR A 271 -15.43 28.72 -6.52
N PRO A 272 -14.94 29.95 -6.72
CA PRO A 272 -13.59 30.34 -6.32
C PRO A 272 -13.43 30.23 -4.80
N LYS A 273 -12.21 29.94 -4.34
CA LYS A 273 -11.93 29.74 -2.91
C LYS A 273 -10.99 30.80 -2.39
N ALA A 274 -11.50 31.66 -1.50
CA ALA A 274 -10.73 32.72 -0.87
C ALA A 274 -9.51 32.16 -0.12
N GLY A 275 -8.37 32.83 -0.24
CA GLY A 275 -7.11 32.43 0.40
C GLY A 275 -6.27 31.42 -0.38
N LEU A 276 -6.80 30.83 -1.45
CA LEU A 276 -6.02 30.05 -2.42
C LEU A 276 -5.50 30.95 -3.54
N LYS A 277 -4.29 30.64 -4.00
CA LYS A 277 -3.61 31.33 -5.10
C LYS A 277 -3.78 30.52 -6.39
N ASP A 278 -3.18 29.33 -6.42
CA ASP A 278 -3.11 28.46 -7.60
C ASP A 278 -3.37 27.00 -7.18
N PHE A 279 -3.57 26.09 -8.14
CA PHE A 279 -3.68 24.65 -7.90
C PHE A 279 -3.24 23.85 -9.13
N THR A 280 -2.77 22.63 -8.92
CA THR A 280 -2.23 21.74 -9.96
C THR A 280 -2.77 20.31 -9.79
N SER A 281 -2.69 19.49 -10.84
CA SER A 281 -3.05 18.08 -10.80
C SER A 281 -2.05 17.27 -9.95
N SER A 282 -2.54 16.21 -9.30
CA SER A 282 -1.70 15.33 -8.48
C SER A 282 -0.91 14.28 -9.27
N GLY A 283 -1.36 13.96 -10.49
CA GLY A 283 -0.90 12.80 -11.25
C GLY A 283 -1.69 11.53 -10.89
N GLY A 284 -1.62 10.53 -11.77
CA GLY A 284 -2.29 9.24 -11.57
C GLY A 284 -3.72 9.25 -12.08
N SER A 285 -4.69 8.80 -11.28
CA SER A 285 -6.07 8.58 -11.74
C SER A 285 -7.07 9.44 -10.97
N GLY A 286 -8.05 9.99 -11.69
CA GLY A 286 -9.30 10.49 -11.12
C GLY A 286 -10.33 9.36 -10.99
N VAL A 287 -11.48 9.67 -10.40
CA VAL A 287 -12.58 8.72 -10.19
C VAL A 287 -13.88 9.27 -10.78
N VAL A 288 -14.68 8.38 -11.37
CA VAL A 288 -16.08 8.65 -11.68
C VAL A 288 -16.92 7.94 -10.64
N MET A 289 -17.69 8.71 -9.89
CA MET A 289 -18.53 8.17 -8.83
C MET A 289 -19.76 7.45 -9.40
N GLU A 290 -20.43 6.64 -8.58
CA GLU A 290 -21.62 5.88 -8.95
C GLU A 290 -22.75 6.79 -9.48
N ASP A 291 -22.89 8.00 -8.94
CA ASP A 291 -23.85 9.02 -9.40
C ASP A 291 -23.44 9.72 -10.72
N GLY A 292 -22.27 9.38 -11.25
CA GLY A 292 -21.68 9.92 -12.47
C GLY A 292 -20.85 11.19 -12.27
N THR A 293 -20.61 11.63 -11.03
CA THR A 293 -19.75 12.78 -10.73
C THR A 293 -18.29 12.47 -11.08
N LEU A 294 -17.65 13.37 -11.84
CA LEU A 294 -16.22 13.31 -12.14
C LEU A 294 -15.44 13.95 -10.99
N VAL A 295 -14.40 13.29 -10.47
CA VAL A 295 -13.58 13.78 -9.36
C VAL A 295 -12.11 13.59 -9.68
N PHE A 296 -11.33 14.67 -9.53
CA PHE A 296 -9.87 14.64 -9.66
C PHE A 296 -9.18 15.09 -8.36
N PRO A 297 -8.14 14.36 -7.93
CA PRO A 297 -7.24 14.82 -6.89
C PRO A 297 -6.37 15.99 -7.38
N VAL A 298 -6.24 17.04 -6.56
CA VAL A 298 -5.45 18.23 -6.88
C VAL A 298 -4.65 18.72 -5.67
N ILE A 299 -3.54 19.40 -5.94
CA ILE A 299 -2.72 20.08 -4.94
C ILE A 299 -2.97 21.58 -5.07
N ALA A 300 -3.44 22.21 -3.99
CA ALA A 300 -3.73 23.63 -3.92
C ALA A 300 -2.65 24.40 -3.14
N PHE A 301 -2.42 25.65 -3.55
CA PHE A 301 -1.46 26.57 -2.95
C PHE A 301 -2.20 27.76 -2.33
N ASN A 302 -1.89 28.12 -1.09
CA ASN A 302 -2.37 29.36 -0.52
C ASN A 302 -1.46 30.55 -0.88
N THR A 303 -1.88 31.76 -0.51
CA THR A 303 -1.10 32.99 -0.73
C THR A 303 0.25 33.02 0.02
N GLY A 304 0.41 32.18 1.05
CA GLY A 304 1.67 31.97 1.77
C GLY A 304 2.52 30.84 1.20
N ASN A 305 2.18 30.28 0.03
CA ASN A 305 2.81 29.12 -0.62
C ASN A 305 2.78 27.81 0.18
N ALA A 306 1.92 27.70 1.20
CA ALA A 306 1.64 26.41 1.83
C ALA A 306 0.78 25.55 0.89
N ARG A 307 1.04 24.24 0.90
CA ARG A 307 0.42 23.28 -0.02
C ARG A 307 -0.58 22.38 0.69
N PHE A 308 -1.69 22.08 0.01
CA PHE A 308 -2.80 21.30 0.55
C PHE A 308 -3.32 20.32 -0.49
N SER A 309 -3.72 19.13 -0.05
CA SER A 309 -4.45 18.18 -0.89
C SER A 309 -5.95 18.46 -0.86
N MET A 310 -6.58 18.40 -2.03
CA MET A 310 -7.98 18.71 -2.27
C MET A 310 -8.53 17.86 -3.43
N ILE A 311 -9.83 17.99 -3.69
CA ILE A 311 -10.46 17.53 -4.94
C ILE A 311 -11.06 18.69 -5.74
N ILE A 312 -11.07 18.52 -7.05
CA ILE A 312 -11.88 19.27 -8.01
C ILE A 312 -12.88 18.30 -8.65
N TYR A 313 -14.13 18.70 -8.82
CA TYR A 313 -15.19 17.81 -9.30
C TYR A 313 -16.18 18.50 -10.24
N SER A 314 -16.88 17.69 -11.04
CA SER A 314 -17.94 18.11 -11.95
C SER A 314 -19.12 17.14 -11.89
N THR A 315 -20.31 17.70 -11.70
CA THR A 315 -21.60 16.97 -11.65
C THR A 315 -22.37 17.05 -12.97
N ASP A 316 -21.84 17.78 -13.96
CA ASP A 316 -22.49 18.11 -15.23
C ASP A 316 -21.64 17.70 -16.44
N ASN A 317 -20.99 16.53 -16.34
CA ASN A 317 -20.19 15.92 -17.40
C ASN A 317 -19.00 16.77 -17.87
N GLY A 318 -18.37 17.50 -16.94
CA GLY A 318 -17.20 18.33 -17.22
C GLY A 318 -17.52 19.72 -17.75
N SER A 319 -18.79 20.13 -17.79
CA SER A 319 -19.20 21.46 -18.28
C SER A 319 -18.84 22.57 -17.29
N ALA A 320 -18.99 22.32 -16.00
CA ALA A 320 -18.55 23.19 -14.91
C ALA A 320 -17.83 22.40 -13.82
N TRP A 321 -16.83 23.06 -13.22
CA TRP A 321 -15.99 22.48 -12.18
C TRP A 321 -16.06 23.29 -10.89
N ALA A 322 -16.01 22.58 -9.76
CA ALA A 322 -15.98 23.14 -8.43
C ALA A 322 -14.84 22.53 -7.61
N LEU A 323 -14.21 23.36 -6.77
CA LEU A 323 -13.20 22.91 -5.83
C LEU A 323 -13.86 22.58 -4.48
N SER A 324 -13.37 21.54 -3.81
CA SER A 324 -13.84 21.14 -2.47
C SER A 324 -13.69 22.24 -1.40
N LYS A 325 -14.62 22.29 -0.44
CA LYS A 325 -14.58 23.27 0.67
C LYS A 325 -13.57 22.88 1.75
N GLY A 326 -13.46 21.60 2.07
CA GLY A 326 -12.43 21.06 2.95
C GLY A 326 -11.07 20.99 2.26
N MET A 327 -10.02 20.79 3.03
CA MET A 327 -8.65 20.55 2.55
C MET A 327 -7.90 19.72 3.58
N SER A 328 -6.81 19.05 3.18
CA SER A 328 -5.92 18.35 4.10
C SER A 328 -5.21 19.33 5.07
N PRO A 329 -4.52 18.85 6.11
CA PRO A 329 -3.49 19.63 6.78
C PRO A 329 -2.42 20.13 5.79
N ALA A 330 -1.73 21.20 6.17
CA ALA A 330 -0.65 21.76 5.36
C ALA A 330 0.49 20.74 5.16
N GLU A 331 1.08 20.74 3.97
CA GLU A 331 2.17 19.85 3.56
C GLU A 331 1.82 18.35 3.59
N CYS A 332 0.54 18.02 3.48
CA CYS A 332 0.06 16.69 3.10
C CYS A 332 -0.27 16.69 1.60
N LEU A 333 0.52 15.97 0.80
CA LEU A 333 0.57 16.07 -0.67
C LEU A 333 0.30 14.73 -1.36
N TYR A 334 0.35 14.75 -2.69
CA TYR A 334 0.14 13.57 -3.55
C TYR A 334 -1.17 12.84 -3.24
N PRO A 335 -2.34 13.51 -3.33
CA PRO A 335 -3.60 12.84 -3.07
C PRO A 335 -3.87 11.72 -4.08
N ARG A 336 -4.28 10.55 -3.58
CA ARG A 336 -4.88 9.47 -4.38
C ARG A 336 -6.32 9.28 -3.91
N THR A 337 -7.28 9.29 -4.83
CA THR A 337 -8.70 9.28 -4.48
C THR A 337 -9.45 8.12 -5.12
N THR A 338 -10.41 7.56 -4.40
CA THR A 338 -11.36 6.57 -4.92
C THR A 338 -12.70 6.71 -4.22
N GLU A 339 -13.74 6.07 -4.74
CA GLU A 339 -15.05 5.98 -4.09
C GLU A 339 -15.21 4.61 -3.46
N TRP A 340 -15.67 4.58 -2.20
CA TRP A 340 -16.01 3.38 -1.45
C TRP A 340 -17.34 3.56 -0.72
N GLU A 341 -18.34 2.73 -1.03
CA GLU A 341 -19.66 2.73 -0.38
C GLU A 341 -20.34 4.12 -0.31
N GLY A 342 -20.22 4.90 -1.39
CA GLY A 342 -20.78 6.27 -1.50
C GLY A 342 -19.95 7.35 -0.79
N SER A 343 -18.80 6.99 -0.21
CA SER A 343 -17.85 7.93 0.36
C SER A 343 -16.62 8.08 -0.52
N LEU A 344 -16.05 9.29 -0.59
CA LEU A 344 -14.72 9.50 -1.13
C LEU A 344 -13.66 9.13 -0.11
N LEU A 345 -12.71 8.32 -0.52
CA LEU A 345 -11.47 8.06 0.22
C LEU A 345 -10.32 8.84 -0.42
N MET A 346 -9.48 9.43 0.42
CA MET A 346 -8.28 10.14 0.00
C MET A 346 -7.08 9.69 0.82
N ILE A 347 -6.06 9.16 0.16
CA ILE A 347 -4.74 8.93 0.76
C ILE A 347 -3.85 10.12 0.47
N VAL A 348 -3.20 10.67 1.49
CA VAL A 348 -2.24 11.77 1.36
C VAL A 348 -0.93 11.46 2.08
N ASP A 349 0.14 12.02 1.53
CA ASP A 349 1.49 11.90 2.04
C ASP A 349 1.85 13.13 2.88
N CYS A 350 1.97 12.96 4.19
CA CYS A 350 2.35 14.01 5.12
C CYS A 350 3.81 13.87 5.57
N GLU A 351 4.32 14.86 6.32
CA GLU A 351 5.66 14.81 6.93
C GLU A 351 5.84 13.51 7.74
N LYS A 352 4.88 13.17 8.62
CA LYS A 352 4.93 12.02 9.52
C LYS A 352 4.28 10.73 8.99
N GLY A 353 4.36 10.46 7.68
CA GLY A 353 3.80 9.25 7.06
C GLY A 353 2.57 9.52 6.18
N GLN A 354 1.74 8.50 5.96
CA GLN A 354 0.51 8.63 5.16
C GLN A 354 -0.72 8.81 6.04
N ARG A 355 -1.75 9.45 5.51
CA ARG A 355 -3.06 9.55 6.17
C ARG A 355 -4.16 9.18 5.20
N VAL A 356 -5.20 8.55 5.72
CA VAL A 356 -6.41 8.18 4.97
C VAL A 356 -7.55 9.04 5.50
N TYR A 357 -8.26 9.69 4.60
CA TYR A 357 -9.43 10.51 4.91
C TYR A 357 -10.66 10.00 4.17
N GLU A 358 -11.82 10.08 4.82
CA GLU A 358 -13.14 9.82 4.24
C GLU A 358 -13.94 11.12 4.16
N SER A 359 -14.74 11.27 3.10
CA SER A 359 -15.73 12.33 2.96
C SER A 359 -17.02 11.81 2.31
N ARG A 360 -18.16 12.08 2.97
CA ARG A 360 -19.52 11.79 2.46
C ARG A 360 -20.20 13.00 1.82
N ASP A 361 -19.55 14.16 1.86
CA ASP A 361 -20.11 15.46 1.48
C ASP A 361 -19.28 16.16 0.40
N MET A 362 -18.69 15.34 -0.49
CA MET A 362 -17.89 15.77 -1.64
C MET A 362 -16.71 16.67 -1.24
N GLY A 363 -15.98 16.25 -0.21
CA GLY A 363 -14.81 16.95 0.31
C GLY A 363 -15.15 18.24 1.05
N THR A 364 -16.38 18.43 1.53
CA THR A 364 -16.70 19.58 2.40
C THR A 364 -16.10 19.40 3.78
N THR A 365 -16.20 18.19 4.32
CA THR A 365 -15.51 17.74 5.53
C THR A 365 -14.71 16.48 5.23
N TRP A 366 -13.54 16.37 5.87
CA TRP A 366 -12.67 15.21 5.79
C TRP A 366 -12.45 14.68 7.20
N THR A 367 -12.74 13.41 7.41
CA THR A 367 -12.52 12.72 8.69
C THR A 367 -11.44 11.67 8.51
N GLU A 368 -10.52 11.54 9.46
CA GLU A 368 -9.48 10.51 9.38
C GLU A 368 -10.13 9.12 9.48
N ALA A 369 -9.95 8.32 8.44
CA ALA A 369 -10.63 7.02 8.28
C ALA A 369 -9.77 5.89 8.88
N ILE A 370 -9.49 5.99 10.17
CA ILE A 370 -8.65 5.03 10.88
C ILE A 370 -9.29 3.63 10.79
N GLY A 371 -8.54 2.64 10.28
CA GLY A 371 -9.02 1.27 10.08
C GLY A 371 -9.71 1.02 8.74
N THR A 372 -10.01 2.07 7.96
CA THR A 372 -10.42 1.96 6.55
C THR A 372 -9.17 1.76 5.69
N LEU A 373 -9.22 0.88 4.67
CA LEU A 373 -8.05 0.39 3.92
C LEU A 373 -7.07 -0.40 4.81
N SER A 374 -7.55 -1.52 5.37
CA SER A 374 -6.74 -2.47 6.14
C SER A 374 -5.48 -2.89 5.35
N GLY A 375 -4.31 -2.56 5.90
CA GLY A 375 -2.98 -2.84 5.35
C GLY A 375 -2.19 -1.60 4.95
N VAL A 376 -2.83 -0.43 4.93
CA VAL A 376 -2.15 0.85 4.73
C VAL A 376 -1.45 1.28 6.02
N TRP A 377 -0.12 1.40 5.98
CA TRP A 377 0.67 1.84 7.12
C TRP A 377 0.76 3.37 7.16
N THR A 378 0.03 3.98 8.09
CA THR A 378 -0.07 5.45 8.20
C THR A 378 1.07 6.08 9.00
N LYS A 379 1.69 5.34 9.92
CA LYS A 379 2.79 5.83 10.78
C LYS A 379 4.09 5.07 10.50
N PRO A 380 5.27 5.74 10.43
CA PRO A 380 6.55 5.05 10.32
C PRO A 380 6.93 4.31 11.63
N GLN A 381 7.70 3.22 11.53
CA GLN A 381 8.13 2.40 12.67
C GLN A 381 9.45 2.90 13.30
N SER A 382 10.21 3.74 12.59
CA SER A 382 11.53 4.24 13.00
C SER A 382 11.65 5.76 12.81
N PHE A 383 12.64 6.35 13.47
CA PHE A 383 13.04 7.76 13.35
C PHE A 383 13.55 8.13 11.94
N ILE A 384 13.84 7.13 11.10
CA ILE A 384 14.14 7.35 9.70
C ILE A 384 12.81 7.49 8.97
N TRP A 385 12.61 8.65 8.33
CA TRP A 385 11.46 8.96 7.49
C TRP A 385 11.29 7.88 6.43
N ASP A 386 10.48 6.88 6.73
CA ASP A 386 10.35 5.72 5.87
C ASP A 386 9.43 6.07 4.69
N LEU A 387 10.01 6.73 3.69
CA LEU A 387 9.41 6.97 2.37
C LEU A 387 9.08 5.65 1.65
N SER A 388 9.55 4.52 2.18
CA SER A 388 9.63 3.25 1.48
C SER A 388 8.37 2.37 1.65
N LEU A 389 7.35 2.82 2.38
CA LEU A 389 6.14 2.03 2.69
C LEU A 389 4.81 2.60 2.16
N ARG A 390 4.87 3.52 1.18
CA ARG A 390 3.72 4.30 0.72
C ARG A 390 2.83 3.54 -0.27
N VAL A 391 1.54 3.84 -0.23
CA VAL A 391 0.59 3.45 -1.28
C VAL A 391 0.83 4.31 -2.52
N ASP A 392 1.17 3.70 -3.65
CA ASP A 392 1.45 4.41 -4.91
C ASP A 392 0.20 4.57 -5.77
N ALA A 393 -0.68 3.56 -5.81
CA ALA A 393 -1.90 3.57 -6.61
C ALA A 393 -3.07 2.96 -5.82
N LEU A 394 -4.29 3.48 -6.03
CA LEU A 394 -5.52 3.02 -5.40
C LEU A 394 -6.67 3.08 -6.41
N ILE A 395 -7.42 1.99 -6.54
CA ILE A 395 -8.67 1.94 -7.32
C ILE A 395 -9.73 1.12 -6.57
N THR A 396 -10.97 1.28 -6.99
CA THR A 396 -12.05 0.33 -6.70
C THR A 396 -12.47 -0.42 -7.96
N ALA A 397 -12.92 -1.66 -7.76
CA ALA A 397 -13.40 -2.51 -8.83
C ALA A 397 -14.46 -3.48 -8.32
N THR A 398 -15.42 -3.83 -9.19
CA THR A 398 -16.31 -4.96 -8.94
C THR A 398 -15.78 -6.21 -9.64
N ILE A 399 -15.37 -7.21 -8.86
CA ILE A 399 -14.78 -8.45 -9.34
C ILE A 399 -15.60 -9.62 -8.75
N GLU A 400 -16.06 -10.55 -9.59
CA GLU A 400 -16.95 -11.66 -9.18
C GLU A 400 -18.20 -11.18 -8.40
N GLY A 401 -18.75 -10.02 -8.78
CA GLY A 401 -19.93 -9.43 -8.13
C GLY A 401 -19.68 -8.84 -6.74
N ARG A 402 -18.41 -8.74 -6.30
CA ARG A 402 -18.03 -8.08 -5.05
C ARG A 402 -17.19 -6.84 -5.34
N MET A 403 -17.56 -5.72 -4.72
CA MET A 403 -16.77 -4.49 -4.75
C MET A 403 -15.55 -4.64 -3.83
N VAL A 404 -14.37 -4.30 -4.34
CA VAL A 404 -13.10 -4.35 -3.61
C VAL A 404 -12.26 -3.12 -3.92
N MET A 405 -11.40 -2.74 -2.97
CA MET A 405 -10.30 -1.81 -3.19
C MET A 405 -9.05 -2.60 -3.57
N LEU A 406 -8.35 -2.14 -4.61
CA LEU A 406 -7.03 -2.63 -4.98
C LEU A 406 -6.03 -1.50 -4.87
N TYR A 407 -4.89 -1.77 -4.24
CA TYR A 407 -3.84 -0.78 -4.11
C TYR A 407 -2.45 -1.37 -4.21
N ILE A 408 -1.52 -0.55 -4.68
CA ILE A 408 -0.10 -0.88 -4.78
C ILE A 408 0.61 -0.20 -3.62
N GLN A 409 1.29 -0.98 -2.79
CA GLN A 409 2.02 -0.46 -1.63
C GLN A 409 3.46 -0.96 -1.67
N ARG A 410 4.40 -0.06 -1.36
CA ARG A 410 5.80 -0.43 -1.20
C ARG A 410 5.99 -1.18 0.13
N GLY A 411 6.87 -2.17 0.13
CA GLY A 411 7.17 -3.00 1.29
C GLY A 411 8.58 -3.58 1.24
N TYR A 412 9.04 -4.13 2.36
CA TYR A 412 10.34 -4.77 2.45
C TYR A 412 10.40 -6.02 1.58
N ALA A 413 11.47 -6.21 0.80
CA ALA A 413 11.73 -7.48 0.14
C ALA A 413 12.22 -8.49 1.20
N LEU A 414 11.77 -9.75 1.14
CA LEU A 414 12.26 -10.78 2.07
C LEU A 414 13.80 -10.85 1.98
N ARG A 415 14.47 -10.61 3.12
CA ARG A 415 15.94 -10.58 3.37
C ARG A 415 16.66 -9.24 3.22
N GLU A 416 16.03 -8.18 2.72
CA GLU A 416 16.65 -6.85 2.63
C GLU A 416 16.01 -5.86 3.60
N LYS A 417 16.82 -4.97 4.19
CA LYS A 417 16.35 -3.92 5.12
C LYS A 417 15.86 -2.66 4.39
N GLU A 418 15.66 -2.74 3.08
CA GLU A 418 15.21 -1.65 2.23
C GLU A 418 13.90 -2.07 1.56
N ALA A 419 12.89 -1.19 1.55
CA ALA A 419 11.66 -1.49 0.83
C ALA A 419 11.87 -1.26 -0.66
N THR A 420 12.25 -2.35 -1.30
CA THR A 420 12.47 -2.46 -2.75
C THR A 420 11.31 -3.17 -3.43
N ALA A 421 10.27 -3.60 -2.72
CA ALA A 421 9.21 -4.42 -3.31
C ALA A 421 7.87 -3.68 -3.44
N LEU A 422 7.15 -3.93 -4.52
CA LEU A 422 5.74 -3.57 -4.65
C LEU A 422 4.85 -4.76 -4.35
N TYR A 423 3.86 -4.51 -3.52
CA TYR A 423 2.82 -5.47 -3.16
C TYR A 423 1.48 -5.00 -3.72
N LEU A 424 0.78 -5.90 -4.41
CA LEU A 424 -0.63 -5.69 -4.75
C LEU A 424 -1.49 -6.17 -3.59
N TRP A 425 -2.29 -5.26 -3.06
CA TRP A 425 -3.24 -5.53 -2.00
C TRP A 425 -4.67 -5.52 -2.53
N VAL A 426 -5.50 -6.35 -1.92
CA VAL A 426 -6.93 -6.44 -2.20
C VAL A 426 -7.68 -6.46 -0.88
N THR A 427 -8.68 -5.59 -0.76
CA THR A 427 -9.49 -5.51 0.47
C THR A 427 -10.95 -5.18 0.17
N ASP A 428 -11.86 -5.73 0.96
CA ASP A 428 -13.28 -5.34 0.98
C ASP A 428 -13.65 -4.51 2.22
N ASN A 429 -12.64 -3.82 2.77
CA ASN A 429 -12.66 -3.10 4.05
C ASN A 429 -12.87 -3.97 5.30
N ASN A 430 -13.09 -5.27 5.15
CA ASN A 430 -13.08 -6.23 6.25
C ASN A 430 -11.84 -7.11 6.16
N ARG A 431 -11.75 -7.86 5.06
CA ARG A 431 -10.67 -8.81 4.78
C ARG A 431 -9.67 -8.15 3.87
N SER A 432 -8.41 -8.49 4.04
CA SER A 432 -7.34 -8.06 3.15
C SER A 432 -6.41 -9.23 2.87
N PHE A 433 -5.90 -9.30 1.65
CA PHE A 433 -4.78 -10.18 1.31
C PHE A 433 -3.88 -9.45 0.33
N TYR A 434 -2.66 -9.95 0.18
CA TYR A 434 -1.69 -9.37 -0.73
C TYR A 434 -0.97 -10.44 -1.54
N PHE A 435 -0.41 -10.00 -2.64
CA PHE A 435 0.51 -10.77 -3.45
C PHE A 435 1.93 -10.39 -3.05
N GLY A 436 2.80 -11.40 -2.87
CA GLY A 436 4.25 -11.21 -2.70
C GLY A 436 4.82 -10.34 -3.81
N PRO A 437 6.08 -9.87 -3.69
CA PRO A 437 6.57 -8.75 -4.48
C PRO A 437 6.26 -8.92 -5.97
N VAL A 438 5.27 -8.17 -6.46
CA VAL A 438 4.83 -8.25 -7.85
C VAL A 438 5.92 -7.63 -8.72
N VAL A 439 6.65 -6.65 -8.16
CA VAL A 439 7.90 -6.12 -8.71
C VAL A 439 8.91 -5.98 -7.57
N VAL A 440 10.17 -6.29 -7.86
CA VAL A 440 11.32 -6.00 -7.01
C VAL A 440 12.19 -4.97 -7.72
N ASP A 441 12.34 -3.81 -7.08
CA ASP A 441 13.30 -2.76 -7.36
C ASP A 441 14.72 -3.31 -7.16
N ASN A 442 15.66 -2.87 -7.99
CA ASN A 442 17.06 -3.23 -7.84
C ASN A 442 17.93 -2.00 -7.98
N ALA A 443 19.17 -2.08 -7.49
CA ALA A 443 20.10 -0.95 -7.48
C ALA A 443 20.35 -0.30 -8.86
N ALA A 444 20.04 -1.00 -9.95
CA ALA A 444 20.15 -0.48 -11.31
C ALA A 444 18.89 0.24 -11.80
N ASN A 445 17.70 0.00 -11.24
CA ASN A 445 16.42 0.54 -11.72
C ASN A 445 15.48 0.88 -10.55
N SER A 446 15.53 2.12 -10.06
CA SER A 446 14.65 2.61 -9.01
C SER A 446 13.22 2.83 -9.50
N MET A 447 12.25 2.49 -8.65
CA MET A 447 10.84 2.65 -8.93
C MET A 447 10.24 3.89 -8.27
N PHE A 448 9.43 4.65 -9.01
CA PHE A 448 9.03 6.00 -8.61
C PHE A 448 7.52 6.20 -8.49
N ALA A 449 6.72 5.75 -9.47
CA ALA A 449 5.27 5.96 -9.49
C ALA A 449 4.57 4.81 -10.21
N SER A 450 3.31 4.55 -9.84
CA SER A 450 2.48 3.50 -10.44
C SER A 450 1.04 3.99 -10.68
N SER A 451 0.37 3.42 -11.67
CA SER A 451 -1.07 3.58 -11.91
C SER A 451 -1.69 2.20 -12.14
N LEU A 452 -2.83 1.94 -11.50
CA LEU A 452 -3.55 0.66 -11.56
C LEU A 452 -4.87 0.86 -12.30
N LEU A 453 -5.27 -0.10 -13.13
CA LEU A 453 -6.55 -0.06 -13.83
C LEU A 453 -7.17 -1.46 -13.94
N TYR A 454 -8.41 -1.58 -13.50
CA TYR A 454 -9.26 -2.73 -13.81
C TYR A 454 -10.28 -2.33 -14.88
N SER A 455 -10.18 -2.93 -16.05
CA SER A 455 -11.10 -2.68 -17.17
C SER A 455 -11.22 -3.89 -18.07
N ASP A 456 -12.38 -4.09 -18.70
CA ASP A 456 -12.63 -5.19 -19.64
C ASP A 456 -12.27 -6.58 -19.07
N GLY A 457 -12.46 -6.77 -17.76
CA GLY A 457 -12.12 -8.01 -17.07
C GLY A 457 -10.63 -8.30 -16.94
N LYS A 458 -9.76 -7.32 -17.19
CA LYS A 458 -8.29 -7.38 -17.11
C LYS A 458 -7.77 -6.39 -16.07
N LEU A 459 -6.69 -6.76 -15.37
CA LEU A 459 -6.01 -5.91 -14.40
C LEU A 459 -4.66 -5.48 -14.98
N HIS A 460 -4.42 -4.18 -15.04
CA HIS A 460 -3.24 -3.57 -15.65
C HIS A 460 -2.51 -2.70 -14.64
N LEU A 461 -1.18 -2.70 -14.73
CA LEU A 461 -0.29 -1.92 -13.89
C LEU A 461 0.69 -1.15 -14.78
N LEU A 462 0.60 0.17 -14.77
CA LEU A 462 1.50 1.09 -15.47
C LEU A 462 2.53 1.64 -14.48
N GLN A 463 3.81 1.54 -14.82
CA GLN A 463 4.90 1.68 -13.85
C GLN A 463 6.02 2.57 -14.38
N GLN A 464 6.44 3.53 -13.57
CA GLN A 464 7.63 4.33 -13.82
C GLN A 464 8.85 3.68 -13.15
N ARG A 465 9.85 3.36 -13.97
CA ARG A 465 11.16 2.83 -13.57
C ARG A 465 12.25 3.78 -14.04
N GLY A 466 13.32 3.97 -13.30
CA GLY A 466 14.38 4.88 -13.71
C GLY A 466 15.78 4.44 -13.32
N ASN A 467 16.74 4.83 -14.13
CA ASN A 467 18.16 4.61 -13.93
C ASN A 467 18.97 5.83 -14.39
N ASP A 468 20.28 5.67 -14.50
CA ASP A 468 21.22 6.68 -14.98
C ASP A 468 20.92 7.18 -16.40
N LYS A 469 20.20 6.39 -17.22
CA LYS A 469 19.85 6.72 -18.61
C LYS A 469 18.50 7.43 -18.76
N GLY A 470 17.75 7.60 -17.67
CA GLY A 470 16.45 8.26 -17.66
C GLY A 470 15.34 7.38 -17.06
N ARG A 471 14.09 7.85 -17.17
CA ARG A 471 12.91 7.13 -16.65
C ARG A 471 12.05 6.58 -17.79
N VAL A 472 11.73 5.30 -17.68
CA VAL A 472 10.90 4.50 -18.58
C VAL A 472 9.53 4.29 -17.94
N ILE A 473 8.48 4.22 -18.76
CA ILE A 473 7.17 3.75 -18.31
C ILE A 473 6.82 2.42 -18.98
N SER A 474 6.50 1.44 -18.15
CA SER A 474 6.22 0.05 -18.54
C SER A 474 4.79 -0.33 -18.18
N LEU A 475 4.12 -1.06 -19.07
CA LEU A 475 2.81 -1.64 -18.83
C LEU A 475 2.96 -3.13 -18.52
N SER A 476 2.29 -3.61 -17.48
CA SER A 476 2.18 -5.03 -17.14
C SER A 476 0.73 -5.47 -17.04
N ARG A 477 0.45 -6.75 -17.34
CA ARG A 477 -0.87 -7.37 -17.16
C ARG A 477 -0.84 -8.41 -16.05
N LEU A 478 -1.60 -8.15 -14.99
CA LEU A 478 -1.64 -8.92 -13.75
C LEU A 478 -2.61 -10.12 -13.86
N THR A 479 -2.34 -11.02 -14.81
CA THR A 479 -3.28 -12.09 -15.20
C THR A 479 -3.42 -13.17 -14.13
N GLU A 480 -2.30 -13.67 -13.59
CA GLU A 480 -2.31 -14.73 -12.58
C GLU A 480 -2.74 -14.20 -11.20
N GLU A 481 -2.39 -12.95 -10.88
CA GLU A 481 -2.89 -12.24 -9.71
C GLU A 481 -4.41 -12.11 -9.81
N LEU A 482 -4.95 -11.60 -10.93
CA LEU A 482 -6.39 -11.45 -11.10
C LEU A 482 -7.15 -12.79 -11.00
N LYS A 483 -6.60 -13.87 -11.56
CA LYS A 483 -7.17 -15.21 -11.41
C LYS A 483 -7.23 -15.65 -9.95
N THR A 484 -6.18 -15.38 -9.19
CA THR A 484 -6.13 -15.65 -7.75
C THR A 484 -7.13 -14.78 -7.00
N ILE A 485 -7.25 -13.48 -7.33
CA ILE A 485 -8.25 -12.56 -6.77
C ILE A 485 -9.65 -13.15 -6.94
N LYS A 486 -10.03 -13.52 -8.17
CA LYS A 486 -11.34 -14.13 -8.45
C LYS A 486 -11.59 -15.37 -7.60
N SER A 487 -10.60 -16.26 -7.49
CA SER A 487 -10.70 -17.47 -6.67
C SER A 487 -10.87 -17.16 -5.17
N THR A 488 -10.14 -16.17 -4.64
CA THR A 488 -10.21 -15.77 -3.24
C THR A 488 -11.57 -15.13 -2.94
N LEU A 489 -12.05 -14.21 -3.77
CA LEU A 489 -13.37 -13.59 -3.60
C LEU A 489 -14.51 -14.61 -3.68
N SER A 490 -14.41 -15.60 -4.58
CA SER A 490 -15.35 -16.73 -4.62
C SER A 490 -15.34 -17.53 -3.33
N THR A 491 -14.17 -17.71 -2.70
CA THR A 491 -14.03 -18.41 -1.43
C THR A 491 -14.69 -17.62 -0.30
N TRP A 492 -14.48 -16.30 -0.24
CA TRP A 492 -15.12 -15.42 0.73
C TRP A 492 -16.63 -15.50 0.64
N ALA A 493 -17.20 -15.38 -0.57
CA ALA A 493 -18.64 -15.45 -0.77
C ALA A 493 -19.24 -16.80 -0.31
N LYS A 494 -18.55 -17.91 -0.57
CA LYS A 494 -19.00 -19.24 -0.13
C LYS A 494 -18.96 -19.41 1.39
N LEU A 495 -17.88 -18.93 2.04
CA LEU A 495 -17.77 -18.97 3.49
C LEU A 495 -18.83 -18.09 4.15
N ASP A 496 -18.98 -16.85 3.69
CA ASP A 496 -20.00 -15.92 4.20
C ASP A 496 -21.41 -16.49 4.05
N ALA A 497 -21.74 -17.07 2.90
CA ALA A 497 -23.03 -17.72 2.67
C ALA A 497 -23.25 -18.90 3.63
N SER A 498 -22.21 -19.71 3.87
CA SER A 498 -22.30 -20.81 4.83
C SER A 498 -22.57 -20.30 6.24
N PHE A 499 -21.78 -19.35 6.75
CA PHE A 499 -21.96 -18.79 8.08
C PHE A 499 -23.31 -18.11 8.27
N SER A 500 -23.76 -17.39 7.25
CA SER A 500 -25.09 -16.77 7.25
C SER A 500 -26.20 -17.83 7.40
N ALA A 501 -26.05 -18.99 6.73
CA ALA A 501 -27.00 -20.10 6.84
C ALA A 501 -27.02 -20.75 8.25
N SER A 502 -25.93 -20.66 9.02
CA SER A 502 -25.88 -21.11 10.42
C SER A 502 -26.13 -20.01 11.44
N SER A 503 -26.57 -18.82 11.00
CA SER A 503 -26.74 -17.64 11.85
C SER A 503 -25.45 -17.17 12.55
N THR A 504 -24.28 -17.61 12.06
CA THR A 504 -22.98 -17.12 12.54
C THR A 504 -22.77 -15.71 11.97
N PRO A 505 -22.48 -14.70 12.81
CA PRO A 505 -22.26 -13.34 12.33
C PRO A 505 -21.13 -13.29 11.29
N THR A 506 -21.39 -12.70 10.12
CA THR A 506 -20.38 -12.47 9.07
C THR A 506 -19.98 -11.01 8.97
N ALA A 507 -20.81 -10.10 9.50
CA ALA A 507 -20.50 -8.69 9.60
C ALA A 507 -19.24 -8.49 10.45
N GLY A 508 -18.18 -7.98 9.82
CA GLY A 508 -16.89 -7.75 10.43
C GLY A 508 -16.03 -9.00 10.64
N LEU A 509 -16.40 -10.17 10.11
CA LEU A 509 -15.58 -11.39 10.18
C LEU A 509 -14.43 -11.29 9.16
N VAL A 510 -13.19 -11.34 9.65
CA VAL A 510 -12.00 -11.07 8.82
C VAL A 510 -11.05 -12.26 8.66
N GLY A 511 -11.10 -13.24 9.56
CA GLY A 511 -10.18 -14.37 9.55
C GLY A 511 -10.73 -15.57 10.28
N LEU A 512 -10.35 -16.77 9.82
CA LEU A 512 -10.80 -18.04 10.37
C LEU A 512 -9.67 -19.08 10.35
N LEU A 513 -9.19 -19.46 11.53
CA LEU A 513 -8.30 -20.61 11.67
C LEU A 513 -9.11 -21.83 12.12
N SER A 514 -9.30 -22.80 11.21
CA SER A 514 -10.08 -24.01 11.50
C SER A 514 -9.35 -25.28 11.06
N ASN A 515 -9.84 -26.01 10.05
CA ASN A 515 -9.30 -27.32 9.75
C ASN A 515 -8.09 -27.29 8.80
N SER A 516 -7.98 -26.27 7.96
CA SER A 516 -6.95 -26.14 6.92
C SER A 516 -5.56 -25.94 7.52
N ALA A 517 -4.59 -26.79 7.14
CA ALA A 517 -3.20 -26.67 7.58
C ALA A 517 -2.24 -27.32 6.58
N SER A 518 -1.00 -26.82 6.52
CA SER A 518 0.09 -27.39 5.73
C SER A 518 1.41 -27.22 6.47
N GLY A 519 2.12 -28.32 6.75
CA GLY A 519 3.36 -28.27 7.52
C GLY A 519 3.16 -27.62 8.90
N ASP A 520 3.93 -26.58 9.18
CA ASP A 520 3.87 -25.74 10.39
C ASP A 520 2.92 -24.54 10.24
N THR A 521 2.07 -24.52 9.21
CA THR A 521 1.15 -23.41 8.91
C THR A 521 -0.31 -23.82 9.19
N TRP A 522 -0.98 -23.05 10.05
CA TRP A 522 -2.44 -23.06 10.19
C TRP A 522 -3.01 -22.05 9.20
N ILE A 523 -3.70 -22.58 8.19
CA ILE A 523 -4.17 -21.78 7.06
C ILE A 523 -5.45 -21.05 7.46
N ASP A 524 -5.47 -19.75 7.20
CA ASP A 524 -6.70 -18.97 7.29
C ASP A 524 -7.63 -19.31 6.13
N ASP A 525 -8.85 -19.73 6.46
CA ASP A 525 -9.83 -20.16 5.47
C ASP A 525 -10.29 -18.98 4.57
N TYR A 526 -10.20 -17.73 5.07
CA TYR A 526 -10.38 -16.53 4.25
C TYR A 526 -9.12 -16.16 3.44
N ARG A 527 -7.98 -16.84 3.63
CA ARG A 527 -6.72 -16.58 2.92
C ARG A 527 -6.19 -15.16 3.10
N SER A 528 -6.47 -14.53 4.24
CA SER A 528 -5.94 -13.21 4.59
C SER A 528 -4.56 -13.35 5.21
N VAL A 529 -4.47 -13.98 6.39
CA VAL A 529 -3.19 -14.14 7.11
C VAL A 529 -3.13 -15.52 7.74
N ASN A 530 -2.09 -16.30 7.43
CA ASN A 530 -1.91 -17.60 8.06
C ASN A 530 -1.25 -17.48 9.43
N ALA A 531 -1.49 -18.45 10.32
CA ALA A 531 -0.77 -18.56 11.59
C ALA A 531 0.35 -19.61 11.50
N LYS A 532 1.46 -19.33 12.20
CA LYS A 532 2.57 -20.27 12.35
C LYS A 532 2.38 -21.11 13.60
N VAL A 533 2.54 -22.42 13.48
CA VAL A 533 2.34 -23.41 14.53
C VAL A 533 3.67 -24.06 14.89
N VAL A 534 3.95 -24.17 16.19
CA VAL A 534 5.19 -24.75 16.70
C VAL A 534 4.86 -25.85 17.71
N ASN A 535 5.51 -27.00 17.56
CA ASN A 535 5.43 -28.15 18.49
C ASN A 535 3.99 -28.58 18.84
N ALA A 536 3.08 -28.62 17.87
CA ALA A 536 1.68 -28.98 18.07
C ALA A 536 1.24 -30.16 17.21
N VAL A 537 0.20 -30.87 17.66
CA VAL A 537 -0.40 -31.98 16.92
C VAL A 537 -1.68 -31.50 16.26
N LYS A 538 -1.79 -31.65 14.93
CA LYS A 538 -3.04 -31.34 14.22
C LYS A 538 -4.17 -32.22 14.74
N VAL A 539 -5.31 -31.61 15.01
CA VAL A 539 -6.58 -32.29 15.33
C VAL A 539 -7.68 -31.77 14.41
N HIS A 540 -8.87 -32.36 14.48
CA HIS A 540 -10.03 -31.82 13.75
C HIS A 540 -10.27 -30.36 14.17
N ASP A 541 -10.39 -29.46 13.18
CA ASP A 541 -10.65 -28.03 13.33
C ASP A 541 -9.60 -27.20 14.10
N GLY A 542 -8.43 -27.76 14.39
CA GLY A 542 -7.35 -26.98 14.99
C GLY A 542 -6.16 -27.82 15.42
N PHE A 543 -5.58 -27.46 16.56
CA PHE A 543 -4.34 -28.06 17.06
C PHE A 543 -4.39 -28.35 18.55
N LYS A 544 -3.68 -29.41 18.95
CA LYS A 544 -3.40 -29.74 20.35
C LYS A 544 -1.96 -29.34 20.66
N PHE A 545 -1.81 -28.43 21.60
CA PHE A 545 -0.54 -27.94 22.14
C PHE A 545 -0.24 -28.70 23.44
N THR A 546 1.02 -29.08 23.64
CA THR A 546 1.43 -29.84 24.83
C THR A 546 2.85 -29.45 25.21
N GLY A 547 2.99 -28.89 26.41
CA GLY A 547 4.28 -28.58 26.99
C GLY A 547 4.92 -27.29 26.50
N PHE A 548 6.08 -27.00 27.07
CA PHE A 548 6.89 -25.82 26.77
C PHE A 548 7.20 -25.65 25.29
N GLY A 549 7.09 -24.40 24.82
CA GLY A 549 7.40 -24.03 23.45
C GLY A 549 6.40 -24.58 22.43
N SER A 550 5.25 -25.08 22.86
CA SER A 550 4.13 -25.41 21.98
C SER A 550 3.14 -24.24 21.90
N GLY A 551 2.79 -23.85 20.70
CA GLY A 551 1.86 -22.76 20.47
C GLY A 551 1.66 -22.43 19.01
N ALA A 552 0.87 -21.40 18.77
CA ALA A 552 0.70 -20.80 17.46
C ALA A 552 0.74 -19.28 17.58
N ILE A 553 1.30 -18.62 16.56
CA ILE A 553 1.39 -17.17 16.44
C ILE A 553 0.63 -16.79 15.16
N TRP A 554 -0.35 -15.91 15.30
CA TRP A 554 -1.12 -15.36 14.19
C TRP A 554 -0.76 -13.87 14.00
N PRO A 555 0.11 -13.55 13.04
CA PRO A 555 0.73 -12.24 12.91
C PRO A 555 -0.14 -11.25 12.10
N VAL A 556 -1.33 -10.97 12.63
CA VAL A 556 -2.39 -10.24 11.93
C VAL A 556 -2.04 -8.80 11.58
N ASN A 557 -1.19 -8.14 12.37
CA ASN A 557 -0.78 -6.74 12.19
C ASN A 557 0.75 -6.56 12.31
N ASN A 558 1.51 -7.64 12.21
CA ASN A 558 2.96 -7.57 12.28
C ASN A 558 3.53 -7.06 10.95
N ARG A 559 4.17 -5.89 10.98
CA ARG A 559 4.70 -5.21 9.78
C ARG A 559 5.83 -5.98 9.09
N GLU A 560 6.64 -6.74 9.83
CA GLU A 560 7.72 -7.55 9.24
C GLU A 560 7.16 -8.69 8.37
N SER A 561 5.96 -9.16 8.69
CA SER A 561 5.23 -10.15 7.90
C SER A 561 4.10 -9.53 7.06
N ASN A 562 4.12 -8.20 6.85
CA ASN A 562 3.09 -7.46 6.14
C ASN A 562 1.65 -7.76 6.65
N GLY A 563 1.42 -7.70 7.95
CA GLY A 563 0.10 -7.91 8.56
C GLY A 563 -0.89 -6.79 8.18
N PRO A 564 -2.05 -7.09 7.56
CA PRO A 564 -3.02 -6.07 7.12
C PRO A 564 -3.89 -5.46 8.23
N HIS A 565 -4.03 -6.13 9.36
CA HIS A 565 -5.18 -5.91 10.24
C HIS A 565 -4.94 -4.82 11.27
N THR A 566 -4.63 -3.60 10.83
CA THR A 566 -4.35 -2.44 11.70
C THR A 566 -5.52 -2.08 12.63
N PHE A 567 -6.75 -2.49 12.28
CA PHE A 567 -7.94 -2.33 13.11
C PHE A 567 -7.80 -2.94 14.51
N VAL A 568 -6.97 -3.98 14.69
CA VAL A 568 -6.80 -4.65 16.00
C VAL A 568 -6.24 -3.72 17.08
N ASN A 569 -5.71 -2.55 16.69
CA ASN A 569 -5.30 -1.51 17.63
C ASN A 569 -6.47 -0.76 18.28
N TYR A 570 -7.66 -0.82 17.68
CA TYR A 570 -8.83 -0.03 18.07
C TYR A 570 -9.99 -0.94 18.45
N ASP A 571 -10.38 -1.86 17.57
CA ASP A 571 -11.57 -2.68 17.76
C ASP A 571 -11.32 -4.10 17.23
N PHE A 572 -11.51 -5.11 18.06
CA PHE A 572 -11.55 -6.50 17.60
C PHE A 572 -12.31 -7.42 18.56
N THR A 573 -12.75 -8.56 18.01
CA THR A 573 -13.17 -9.73 18.80
C THR A 573 -12.44 -10.96 18.29
N LEU A 574 -11.73 -11.67 19.16
CA LEU A 574 -11.11 -12.96 18.85
C LEU A 574 -11.83 -14.03 19.64
N VAL A 575 -12.48 -14.96 18.95
CA VAL A 575 -13.24 -16.08 19.54
C VAL A 575 -12.53 -17.39 19.24
N ALA A 576 -12.42 -18.29 20.20
CA ALA A 576 -11.87 -19.63 20.00
C ALA A 576 -12.64 -20.69 20.78
N THR A 577 -12.63 -21.92 20.29
CA THR A 577 -13.07 -23.10 21.05
C THR A 577 -11.87 -23.75 21.70
N VAL A 578 -11.91 -23.99 23.01
CA VAL A 578 -10.77 -24.47 23.77
C VAL A 578 -11.13 -25.65 24.67
N ILE A 579 -10.21 -26.59 24.82
CA ILE A 579 -10.29 -27.70 25.77
C ILE A 579 -8.99 -27.75 26.55
N VAL A 580 -9.06 -27.50 27.86
CA VAL A 580 -7.92 -27.67 28.77
C VAL A 580 -7.92 -29.11 29.23
N HIS A 581 -6.88 -29.90 28.91
CA HIS A 581 -6.83 -31.34 29.22
C HIS A 581 -6.23 -31.64 30.59
N LYS A 582 -5.40 -30.74 31.13
CA LYS A 582 -4.65 -30.94 32.37
C LYS A 582 -4.57 -29.65 33.17
N VAL A 583 -4.52 -29.80 34.49
CA VAL A 583 -4.21 -28.71 35.41
C VAL A 583 -2.75 -28.30 35.23
N PRO A 584 -2.48 -27.01 34.97
CA PRO A 584 -1.13 -26.54 34.77
C PRO A 584 -0.41 -26.46 36.13
N LYS A 585 0.93 -26.42 36.10
CA LYS A 585 1.75 -26.23 37.31
C LYS A 585 1.85 -24.78 37.75
N ASN A 586 1.79 -23.86 36.79
CA ASN A 586 1.77 -22.42 36.97
C ASN A 586 0.59 -21.84 36.17
N SER A 587 0.18 -20.61 36.47
CA SER A 587 -0.73 -19.90 35.57
C SER A 587 -0.16 -19.95 34.16
N THR A 588 -1.00 -20.37 33.20
CA THR A 588 -0.58 -20.56 31.82
C THR A 588 -1.50 -19.77 30.92
N THR A 589 -0.90 -19.03 30.00
CA THR A 589 -1.68 -18.24 29.06
C THR A 589 -2.30 -19.12 27.99
N LEU A 590 -3.58 -18.93 27.72
CA LEU A 590 -4.34 -19.70 26.74
C LEU A 590 -4.38 -19.00 25.38
N LEU A 591 -4.73 -17.71 25.41
CA LEU A 591 -5.05 -16.86 24.28
C LEU A 591 -4.70 -15.41 24.64
N GLY A 592 -4.12 -14.66 23.71
CA GLY A 592 -4.03 -13.21 23.89
C GLY A 592 -3.49 -12.43 22.71
N ALA A 593 -3.50 -11.12 22.87
CA ALA A 593 -3.01 -10.10 21.95
C ALA A 593 -1.73 -9.46 22.50
N VAL A 594 -0.67 -9.40 21.70
CA VAL A 594 0.66 -8.95 22.14
C VAL A 594 1.06 -7.66 21.43
N LEU A 595 1.67 -6.74 22.17
CA LEU A 595 2.26 -5.52 21.60
C LEU A 595 3.55 -5.84 20.85
N ALA A 596 3.79 -5.14 19.76
CA ALA A 596 5.01 -5.25 18.96
C ALA A 596 6.28 -5.01 19.80
N GLU A 597 7.41 -5.54 19.33
CA GLU A 597 8.71 -5.22 19.88
C GLU A 597 8.99 -3.70 19.83
N PRO A 598 9.73 -3.15 20.81
CA PRO A 598 10.43 -3.83 21.90
C PRO A 598 9.57 -4.04 23.16
N ILE A 599 8.28 -3.68 23.13
CA ILE A 599 7.42 -3.73 24.32
C ILE A 599 7.06 -5.18 24.65
N SER A 600 6.57 -5.95 23.67
CA SER A 600 6.28 -7.39 23.80
C SER A 600 5.36 -7.78 24.97
N THR A 601 4.55 -6.83 25.46
CA THR A 601 3.61 -7.05 26.57
C THR A 601 2.36 -7.75 26.08
N LEU A 602 1.88 -8.71 26.87
CA LEU A 602 0.52 -9.26 26.74
C LEU A 602 -0.52 -8.19 27.08
N PHE A 603 -1.14 -7.61 26.06
CA PHE A 603 -2.05 -6.49 26.22
C PHE A 603 -3.44 -6.90 26.72
N ILE A 604 -4.03 -7.93 26.12
CA ILE A 604 -5.30 -8.54 26.55
C ILE A 604 -5.16 -10.05 26.41
N GLY A 605 -5.52 -10.81 27.43
CA GLY A 605 -5.44 -12.26 27.37
C GLY A 605 -6.36 -12.98 28.35
N LEU A 606 -6.48 -14.29 28.12
CA LEU A 606 -7.10 -15.25 29.01
C LEU A 606 -6.04 -16.30 29.40
N SER A 607 -5.91 -16.52 30.69
CA SER A 607 -5.05 -17.53 31.31
C SER A 607 -5.89 -18.48 32.16
N TYR A 608 -5.33 -19.62 32.51
CA TYR A 608 -5.98 -20.60 33.39
C TYR A 608 -5.05 -20.97 34.56
N GLY A 609 -5.58 -20.79 35.77
CA GLY A 609 -4.87 -20.97 37.03
C GLY A 609 -4.77 -22.43 37.46
N THR A 610 -3.86 -22.69 38.40
CA THR A 610 -3.58 -24.03 38.96
C THR A 610 -4.70 -24.54 39.87
N ASP A 611 -5.54 -23.63 40.38
CA ASP A 611 -6.67 -23.89 41.27
C ASP A 611 -7.99 -24.16 40.52
N GLY A 612 -7.95 -24.19 39.19
CA GLY A 612 -9.15 -24.39 38.37
C GLY A 612 -9.95 -23.11 38.10
N THR A 613 -9.38 -21.93 38.34
CA THR A 613 -10.00 -20.64 38.00
C THR A 613 -9.50 -20.09 36.67
N TRP A 614 -10.35 -19.32 35.99
CA TRP A 614 -9.93 -18.50 34.86
C TRP A 614 -9.26 -17.22 35.36
N GLU A 615 -8.26 -16.74 34.65
CA GLU A 615 -7.52 -15.51 34.96
C GLU A 615 -7.52 -14.60 33.73
N THR A 616 -7.78 -13.31 33.91
CA THR A 616 -7.75 -12.33 32.82
C THR A 616 -6.47 -11.53 32.87
N VAL A 617 -5.90 -11.22 31.71
CA VAL A 617 -4.74 -10.34 31.59
C VAL A 617 -5.13 -9.04 30.92
N PHE A 618 -4.79 -7.92 31.55
CA PHE A 618 -4.95 -6.58 31.02
C PHE A 618 -3.66 -5.79 31.22
N ASN A 619 -3.04 -5.34 30.13
CA ASN A 619 -1.78 -4.60 30.13
C ASN A 619 -0.66 -5.28 30.94
N GLY A 620 -0.52 -6.59 30.78
CA GLY A 620 0.44 -7.42 31.51
C GLY A 620 0.03 -7.79 32.95
N GLU A 621 -1.03 -7.20 33.50
CA GLU A 621 -1.50 -7.52 34.85
C GLU A 621 -2.51 -8.66 34.81
N THR A 622 -2.24 -9.71 35.60
CA THR A 622 -3.10 -10.90 35.70
C THR A 622 -4.01 -10.80 36.91
N THR A 623 -5.30 -11.04 36.73
CA THR A 623 -6.31 -11.04 37.81
C THR A 623 -7.13 -12.33 37.76
N THR A 624 -7.29 -12.99 38.91
CA THR A 624 -8.17 -14.15 39.06
C THR A 624 -9.63 -13.75 38.89
N SER A 625 -10.35 -14.45 38.02
CA SER A 625 -11.79 -14.27 37.86
C SER A 625 -12.56 -15.10 38.91
N GLY A 626 -13.83 -14.75 39.14
CA GLY A 626 -14.73 -15.59 39.94
C GLY A 626 -15.22 -16.86 39.24
N SER A 627 -14.75 -17.14 38.02
CA SER A 627 -15.23 -18.25 37.18
C SER A 627 -14.24 -19.40 37.13
N THR A 628 -14.76 -20.62 36.98
CA THR A 628 -13.96 -21.86 37.05
C THR A 628 -13.97 -22.63 35.74
N TRP A 629 -12.92 -23.43 35.55
CA TRP A 629 -12.78 -24.33 34.42
C TRP A 629 -12.59 -25.79 34.90
N ARG A 630 -12.82 -26.75 34.01
CA ARG A 630 -12.71 -28.19 34.30
C ARG A 630 -11.90 -28.91 33.21
N PRO A 631 -10.97 -29.81 33.58
CA PRO A 631 -10.26 -30.62 32.60
C PRO A 631 -11.20 -31.39 31.67
N GLY A 632 -10.92 -31.36 30.37
CA GLY A 632 -11.66 -32.06 29.33
C GLY A 632 -12.99 -31.40 28.93
N LYS A 633 -13.45 -30.37 29.63
CA LYS A 633 -14.62 -29.59 29.19
C LYS A 633 -14.23 -28.64 28.06
N GLU A 634 -15.08 -28.57 27.05
CA GLU A 634 -14.99 -27.59 25.97
C GLU A 634 -15.62 -26.26 26.38
N TYR A 635 -14.96 -25.18 26.02
CA TYR A 635 -15.38 -23.81 26.30
C TYR A 635 -15.28 -22.97 25.02
N GLN A 636 -16.23 -22.06 24.83
CA GLN A 636 -16.05 -20.94 23.89
C GLN A 636 -15.43 -19.78 24.67
N VAL A 637 -14.30 -19.26 24.22
CA VAL A 637 -13.63 -18.12 24.86
C VAL A 637 -13.53 -16.97 23.88
N ALA A 638 -13.61 -15.73 24.38
CA ALA A 638 -13.40 -14.55 23.57
C ALA A 638 -12.62 -13.47 24.32
N ILE A 639 -11.74 -12.77 23.59
CA ILE A 639 -11.12 -11.53 24.03
C ILE A 639 -11.57 -10.40 23.09
N MET A 640 -11.81 -9.22 23.64
CA MET A 640 -12.28 -8.05 22.89
C MET A 640 -11.55 -6.79 23.30
N LEU A 641 -11.24 -5.96 22.31
CA LEU A 641 -10.86 -4.57 22.48
C LEU A 641 -11.91 -3.68 21.83
N HIS A 642 -12.27 -2.60 22.51
CA HIS A 642 -13.18 -1.59 22.01
C HIS A 642 -12.61 -0.18 22.27
N ASP A 643 -12.77 0.72 21.29
CA ASP A 643 -12.29 2.12 21.32
C ASP A 643 -10.78 2.24 21.63
N GLY A 644 -10.00 1.19 21.41
CA GLY A 644 -8.57 1.11 21.70
C GLY A 644 -8.20 1.12 23.19
N ASN A 645 -9.17 1.20 24.12
CA ASN A 645 -8.91 1.36 25.56
C ASN A 645 -9.83 0.54 26.50
N LYS A 646 -10.79 -0.22 25.95
CA LYS A 646 -11.68 -1.08 26.74
C LYS A 646 -11.44 -2.54 26.40
N GLY A 647 -10.84 -3.28 27.32
CA GLY A 647 -10.62 -4.71 27.20
C GLY A 647 -11.72 -5.51 27.89
N SER A 648 -12.12 -6.63 27.32
CA SER A 648 -13.03 -7.57 27.99
C SER A 648 -12.80 -9.01 27.56
N VAL A 649 -13.12 -9.94 28.46
CA VAL A 649 -12.89 -11.38 28.29
C VAL A 649 -14.16 -12.15 28.65
N TYR A 650 -14.49 -13.16 27.84
CA TYR A 650 -15.72 -13.95 27.96
C TYR A 650 -15.43 -15.44 27.89
N VAL A 651 -16.24 -16.20 28.63
CA VAL A 651 -16.29 -17.67 28.58
C VAL A 651 -17.75 -18.09 28.46
N ASP A 652 -18.07 -18.90 27.46
CA ASP A 652 -19.42 -19.35 27.11
C ASP A 652 -20.44 -18.19 27.00
N GLY A 653 -19.98 -17.06 26.44
CA GLY A 653 -20.76 -15.82 26.29
C GLY A 653 -21.03 -15.06 27.59
N VAL A 654 -20.35 -15.40 28.70
CA VAL A 654 -20.44 -14.70 29.99
C VAL A 654 -19.13 -13.96 30.26
N SER A 655 -19.21 -12.69 30.66
CA SER A 655 -18.02 -11.89 30.98
C SER A 655 -17.31 -12.44 32.22
N VAL A 656 -16.00 -12.65 32.12
CA VAL A 656 -15.13 -13.10 33.22
C VAL A 656 -14.16 -12.00 33.67
N GLY A 657 -14.07 -10.90 32.93
CA GLY A 657 -13.33 -9.69 33.31
C GLY A 657 -13.44 -8.60 32.27
N SER A 658 -13.31 -7.34 32.71
CA SER A 658 -13.32 -6.16 31.84
C SER A 658 -12.53 -5.02 32.47
N LEU A 659 -11.85 -4.23 31.64
CA LEU A 659 -11.13 -3.04 32.05
C LEU A 659 -11.34 -1.91 31.03
N ALA A 660 -11.80 -0.75 31.50
CA ALA A 660 -12.11 0.41 30.64
C ALA A 660 -11.02 1.49 30.61
N THR A 661 -9.84 1.19 31.16
CA THR A 661 -8.74 2.15 31.36
C THR A 661 -7.43 1.66 30.75
N LEU A 662 -7.48 0.83 29.70
CA LEU A 662 -6.27 0.44 28.98
C LEU A 662 -5.66 1.66 28.26
N PRO A 663 -4.33 1.73 28.12
CA PRO A 663 -3.72 2.83 27.37
C PRO A 663 -4.08 2.74 25.89
N THR A 664 -4.49 3.86 25.31
CA THR A 664 -4.77 3.96 23.87
C THR A 664 -3.50 3.71 23.04
N PRO A 665 -3.62 3.42 21.72
CA PRO A 665 -2.46 3.26 20.84
C PRO A 665 -1.44 4.40 20.94
N GLU A 666 -1.91 5.64 21.08
CA GLU A 666 -1.06 6.84 21.21
C GLU A 666 -0.30 6.89 22.54
N VAL A 667 -0.93 6.42 23.63
CA VAL A 667 -0.34 6.43 24.97
C VAL A 667 0.62 5.26 25.16
N ARG A 668 0.26 4.06 24.67
CA ARG A 668 1.09 2.86 24.84
C ARG A 668 2.33 2.83 23.93
N GLY A 669 2.31 3.60 22.84
CA GLY A 669 3.47 3.76 21.96
C GLY A 669 3.85 2.52 21.13
N ALA A 670 3.03 1.47 21.15
CA ALA A 670 3.20 0.27 20.34
C ALA A 670 1.86 -0.21 19.77
N GLU A 671 1.92 -0.91 18.64
CA GLU A 671 0.79 -1.56 18.00
C GLU A 671 0.62 -2.99 18.52
N ILE A 672 -0.59 -3.53 18.52
CA ILE A 672 -0.81 -4.97 18.67
C ILE A 672 -0.29 -5.63 17.39
N ALA A 673 0.61 -6.60 17.50
CA ALA A 673 1.23 -7.28 16.35
C ALA A 673 0.59 -8.65 16.09
N ASP A 674 0.50 -9.45 17.14
CA ASP A 674 0.24 -10.88 17.04
C ASP A 674 -0.84 -11.34 18.03
N PHE A 675 -1.59 -12.35 17.63
CA PHE A 675 -2.34 -13.20 18.55
C PHE A 675 -1.57 -14.50 18.80
N TYR A 676 -1.56 -14.98 20.03
CA TYR A 676 -0.92 -16.26 20.36
C TYR A 676 -1.89 -17.22 21.02
N PHE A 677 -1.59 -18.50 20.83
CA PHE A 677 -2.28 -19.64 21.39
C PHE A 677 -1.22 -20.56 22.01
N VAL A 678 -1.27 -20.82 23.31
CA VAL A 678 -0.13 -21.47 24.01
C VAL A 678 -0.56 -22.75 24.73
N GLY A 679 0.34 -23.73 24.72
CA GLY A 679 0.20 -25.01 25.40
C GLY A 679 1.16 -25.24 26.56
N GLY A 680 1.91 -24.21 27.01
CA GLY A 680 2.76 -24.25 28.20
C GLY A 680 3.94 -23.28 28.26
N GLU A 681 4.23 -22.74 29.44
CA GLU A 681 5.34 -21.79 29.70
C GLU A 681 6.49 -22.36 30.56
N ASP A 682 6.37 -23.60 31.05
CA ASP A 682 7.33 -24.19 31.98
C ASP A 682 8.35 -25.12 31.29
N GLU A 683 9.59 -24.64 31.12
CA GLU A 683 10.70 -25.35 30.47
C GLU A 683 11.09 -26.66 31.19
N GLU A 684 10.90 -26.74 32.50
CA GLU A 684 11.28 -27.90 33.31
C GLU A 684 10.30 -29.08 33.18
N ASP A 685 9.06 -28.83 32.74
CA ASP A 685 8.06 -29.89 32.53
C ASP A 685 7.26 -29.74 31.23
N LYS A 686 7.81 -30.37 30.19
CA LYS A 686 7.24 -30.47 28.84
C LYS A 686 5.89 -31.21 28.76
N LYS A 687 5.25 -31.61 29.86
CA LYS A 687 3.95 -32.30 29.87
C LYS A 687 2.90 -31.70 30.81
N SER A 688 3.23 -30.60 31.50
CA SER A 688 2.40 -30.00 32.56
C SER A 688 1.12 -29.35 32.04
N SER A 689 1.16 -28.77 30.85
CA SER A 689 0.04 -28.10 30.20
C SER A 689 -0.31 -28.81 28.89
N SER A 690 -1.61 -28.90 28.62
CA SER A 690 -2.13 -29.53 27.42
C SER A 690 -3.47 -28.91 27.08
N VAL A 691 -3.52 -28.27 25.92
CA VAL A 691 -4.67 -27.50 25.45
C VAL A 691 -4.97 -27.89 24.02
N THR A 692 -6.24 -27.98 23.68
CA THR A 692 -6.68 -27.99 22.28
C THR A 692 -7.37 -26.68 21.98
N VAL A 693 -6.95 -26.02 20.89
CA VAL A 693 -7.62 -24.83 20.35
C VAL A 693 -8.17 -25.19 18.98
N LYS A 694 -9.42 -24.82 18.74
CA LYS A 694 -10.16 -25.05 17.50
C LYS A 694 -10.93 -23.80 17.11
N ASN A 695 -11.25 -23.68 15.83
CA ASN A 695 -12.21 -22.72 15.31
C ASN A 695 -11.98 -21.30 15.86
N VAL A 696 -10.89 -20.67 15.45
CA VAL A 696 -10.55 -19.31 15.86
C VAL A 696 -11.13 -18.33 14.85
N PHE A 697 -11.99 -17.43 15.31
CA PHE A 697 -12.62 -16.37 14.51
C PHE A 697 -12.07 -15.01 14.93
N LEU A 698 -11.70 -14.19 13.96
CA LEU A 698 -11.30 -12.80 14.19
C LEU A 698 -12.32 -11.86 13.56
N TYR A 699 -12.83 -10.93 14.36
CA TYR A 699 -13.70 -9.85 13.91
C TYR A 699 -13.04 -8.49 14.08
N ASN A 700 -13.30 -7.56 13.15
CA ASN A 700 -12.84 -6.17 13.20
C ASN A 700 -13.77 -5.24 14.01
N ARG A 701 -14.60 -5.81 14.87
CA ARG A 701 -15.54 -5.08 15.74
C ARG A 701 -15.81 -5.85 17.04
N PRO A 702 -16.30 -5.17 18.08
CA PRO A 702 -16.87 -5.84 19.24
C PRO A 702 -18.13 -6.64 18.86
N LEU A 703 -18.29 -7.82 19.46
CA LEU A 703 -19.51 -8.62 19.35
C LEU A 703 -20.38 -8.47 20.61
N GLY A 704 -21.69 -8.39 20.41
CA GLY A 704 -22.66 -8.48 21.51
C GLY A 704 -22.68 -9.87 22.16
N ALA A 705 -23.20 -9.97 23.38
CA ALA A 705 -23.31 -11.25 24.10
C ALA A 705 -24.13 -12.31 23.33
N ASP A 706 -25.21 -11.89 22.66
CA ASP A 706 -26.02 -12.77 21.82
C ASP A 706 -25.26 -13.20 20.55
N GLU A 707 -24.48 -12.29 19.95
CA GLU A 707 -23.63 -12.62 18.80
C GLU A 707 -22.55 -13.64 19.16
N LEU A 708 -21.89 -13.50 20.31
CA LEU A 708 -20.91 -14.48 20.80
C LEU A 708 -21.51 -15.89 20.90
N ARG A 709 -22.73 -16.01 21.42
CA ARG A 709 -23.44 -17.30 21.53
C ARG A 709 -23.80 -17.91 20.18
N MET A 710 -23.90 -17.07 19.14
CA MET A 710 -24.13 -17.51 17.76
C MET A 710 -22.84 -17.90 17.02
N VAL A 711 -21.65 -17.54 17.53
CA VAL A 711 -20.37 -17.94 16.92
C VAL A 711 -20.16 -19.45 17.08
N LYS A 712 -20.65 -20.19 16.09
CA LYS A 712 -20.52 -21.64 15.99
C LYS A 712 -20.10 -22.00 14.57
N LYS A 713 -19.38 -23.11 14.42
CA LYS A 713 -19.08 -23.66 13.09
C LYS A 713 -20.18 -24.63 12.66
N ILE A 714 -20.36 -24.75 11.34
CA ILE A 714 -21.21 -25.74 10.67
C ILE A 714 -20.54 -27.11 10.62
N ASP A 715 -21.29 -28.16 10.98
CA ASP A 715 -20.84 -29.56 10.87
C ASP A 715 -20.36 -29.90 9.45
N GLY A 716 -19.24 -30.61 9.36
CA GLY A 716 -18.37 -30.74 8.18
C GLY A 716 -18.90 -31.42 6.91
N SER A 717 -20.21 -31.48 6.65
CA SER A 717 -20.77 -32.15 5.45
C SER A 717 -20.52 -31.37 4.14
N MET A 718 -20.29 -30.05 4.20
CA MET A 718 -19.95 -29.23 3.02
C MET A 718 -18.47 -29.32 2.59
N HIS A 719 -17.59 -29.91 3.41
CA HIS A 719 -16.17 -30.04 3.08
C HIS A 719 -15.88 -30.98 1.89
N GLY A 720 -16.79 -31.89 1.52
CA GLY A 720 -16.54 -32.82 0.41
C GLY A 720 -16.35 -32.14 -0.96
N SER A 721 -17.01 -31.01 -1.19
CA SER A 721 -16.91 -30.26 -2.45
C SER A 721 -15.87 -29.14 -2.37
N VAL A 722 -15.78 -28.44 -1.23
CA VAL A 722 -14.85 -27.32 -1.01
C VAL A 722 -13.41 -27.83 -0.80
N SER A 723 -13.21 -28.96 -0.09
CA SER A 723 -11.89 -29.51 0.18
C SER A 723 -11.20 -30.10 -1.06
N ARG A 724 -11.96 -30.59 -2.06
CA ARG A 724 -11.39 -31.03 -3.35
C ARG A 724 -10.92 -29.84 -4.20
N ALA A 725 -11.63 -28.72 -4.16
CA ALA A 725 -11.18 -27.47 -4.78
C ALA A 725 -9.98 -26.85 -4.04
N LEU A 726 -9.93 -26.96 -2.70
CA LEU A 726 -8.79 -26.51 -1.88
C LEU A 726 -7.51 -27.30 -2.17
N LEU A 727 -7.59 -28.63 -2.32
CA LEU A 727 -6.44 -29.48 -2.64
C LEU A 727 -5.87 -29.21 -4.04
N LEU A 728 -6.71 -28.88 -5.02
CA LEU A 728 -6.27 -28.50 -6.37
C LEU A 728 -5.58 -27.12 -6.38
N LEU A 729 -5.98 -26.20 -5.50
CA LEU A 729 -5.36 -24.86 -5.37
C LEU A 729 -4.03 -24.89 -4.60
N LEU A 730 -3.85 -25.81 -3.65
CA LEU A 730 -2.58 -26.00 -2.93
C LEU A 730 -1.44 -26.41 -3.86
N GLY A 731 -1.73 -27.09 -4.98
CA GLY A 731 -0.75 -27.38 -6.03
C GLY A 731 -0.18 -26.13 -6.71
N MET A 732 -0.89 -25.00 -6.71
CA MET A 732 -0.37 -23.73 -7.25
C MET A 732 0.31 -22.86 -6.19
N TRP A 733 0.00 -23.04 -4.90
CA TRP A 733 0.61 -22.26 -3.81
C TRP A 733 1.89 -22.90 -3.25
N GLY A 734 2.11 -24.20 -3.49
CA GLY A 734 3.34 -24.91 -3.09
C GLY A 734 4.60 -24.49 -3.87
N ILE A 735 4.48 -23.66 -4.90
CA ILE A 735 5.62 -23.20 -5.71
C ILE A 735 6.02 -21.75 -5.36
N ALA A 736 5.12 -20.96 -4.77
CA ALA A 736 5.39 -19.54 -4.43
C ALA A 736 5.81 -19.28 -2.97
N ALA A 737 5.66 -20.25 -2.07
CA ALA A 737 5.99 -20.11 -0.64
C ALA A 737 7.24 -20.90 -0.21
N LEU A 738 8.04 -21.40 -1.17
CA LEU A 738 9.25 -22.17 -0.91
C LEU A 738 10.44 -21.69 -1.75
N TYR A 739 10.55 -20.39 -2.06
CA TYR A 739 11.82 -19.76 -2.47
C TYR A 739 11.93 -18.32 -1.98
#